data_AF-A0A6H1ZHA0-F1
#
_entry.id   AF-A0A6H1ZHA0-F1
#
_cell.length_a   1.000
_cell.length_b   1.000
_cell.length_c   1.000
_cell.angle_alpha   90.00
_cell.angle_beta   90.00
_cell.angle_gamma   90.00
#
_symmetry.space_group_name_H-M   'P 1'
#
loop_
_entity.id
_entity.type
_entity.pdbx_description
1 polymer ?
#
loop_
_entity_poly.entity_id
_entity_poly.type
_entity_poly.pdbx_seq_one_letter_code
_entity_poly.pdbx_strand_id
1 'polypeptide(L)'
;MPRQIKIYDKFHGGLNNSADPRDIAQDELSDINNMMVDKVGTIRTIGSVVAATGITATIPTITVPTGRGLFVFKSDYDMPVFSVTAVTNSGGNALFSTGAVLCNPVIGDVFYHSGFTNAGYNGIKTVATAPSTTTYTTGDAYVSADTGKLAFLYNAGHVATYNPGWFIVTANASATEACSILIVNDDAWMPDIIDFGSTAGLIPTFYYVNGMLRVCDRHAGVNATVRIFGYAKGTSNVLTDNSKWINDVAKPAVPDVTSATGGIVVDYDALTGTAQVGSSSTILACSVNFSYVGFPTINAYNVNETSMETILGLVTADDLETSACTDWLGDIFRIFPLAGNAFAIGIKDIAGGTWQASSNRYEFAQTYIYDEVQETVPNKVTHSGTMIWGGVNWTPADNTYLTIRVHAQGAYAPRITGGRVYYRVYGSGDSWKLFVDIDLIQGIRTSLDGMFTSWTGGGASMMYAEAISYDPQTITYEDMVGSPQDTQFQMCAFGSACVLNKRVFIANIAYDLSGGAYAIYGDRIQYTPVGKYDLFPDAFYLDLALDDGDEFVALQGFADRILAFKNRKLYIINVSQPADSEWYVEAIHPNMGVATPGATFACEEGIVWVNDYGCFLYNGEAITNFITKEAIDTEGRAQRTLGKIDENTWNDFLTASAVVGVDPLLHQIIV
;
A
#
# COMPACT_ATOMS: atom_id res chain seq x y z
N MET A 1 78.61 -4.72 16.49
CA MET A 1 77.43 -5.62 16.55
C MET A 1 76.71 -5.52 15.21
N PRO A 2 76.26 -6.62 14.60
CA PRO A 2 75.45 -6.55 13.38
C PRO A 2 74.14 -5.83 13.69
N ARG A 3 73.68 -4.95 12.81
CA ARG A 3 72.34 -4.36 12.93
C ARG A 3 71.32 -5.48 12.70
N GLN A 4 70.44 -5.71 13.67
CA GLN A 4 69.30 -6.60 13.49
C GLN A 4 68.31 -5.95 12.53
N ILE A 5 67.96 -6.65 11.45
CA ILE A 5 66.87 -6.26 10.56
C ILE A 5 65.61 -6.96 11.08
N LYS A 6 64.64 -6.16 11.53
CA LYS A 6 63.33 -6.67 11.94
C LYS A 6 62.36 -6.44 10.78
N ILE A 7 61.81 -7.53 10.26
CA ILE A 7 60.85 -7.52 9.15
C ILE A 7 59.44 -7.50 9.73
N TYR A 8 58.62 -6.55 9.28
CA TYR A 8 57.20 -6.46 9.59
C TYR A 8 56.43 -6.76 8.30
N ASP A 9 55.83 -7.95 8.23
CA ASP A 9 55.18 -8.49 7.03
C ASP A 9 53.70 -8.82 7.25
N LYS A 10 53.17 -8.54 8.44
CA LYS A 10 51.79 -8.80 8.82
C LYS A 10 51.21 -7.51 9.38
N PHE A 11 50.10 -7.04 8.81
CA PHE A 11 49.41 -5.81 9.24
C PHE A 11 47.90 -6.04 9.47
N HIS A 12 47.45 -7.28 9.28
CA HIS A 12 46.06 -7.72 9.44
C HIS A 12 45.49 -7.60 10.87
N GLY A 13 46.34 -7.30 11.85
CA GLY A 13 45.88 -6.98 13.20
C GLY A 13 45.15 -5.64 13.28
N GLY A 14 45.25 -4.77 12.28
CA GLY A 14 44.48 -3.52 12.25
C GLY A 14 45.01 -2.45 13.21
N LEU A 15 44.26 -1.35 13.34
CA LEU A 15 44.56 -0.26 14.26
C LEU A 15 44.37 -0.73 15.70
N ASN A 16 45.37 -0.51 16.55
CA ASN A 16 45.28 -0.59 18.01
C ASN A 16 45.78 0.72 18.63
N ASN A 17 44.85 1.60 19.01
CA ASN A 17 45.14 2.86 19.69
C ASN A 17 44.78 2.82 21.19
N SER A 18 44.26 1.70 21.67
CA SER A 18 43.95 1.52 23.08
C SER A 18 45.16 1.14 23.93
N ALA A 19 46.09 0.36 23.39
CA ALA A 19 47.33 0.01 24.08
C ALA A 19 48.41 1.09 23.89
N ASP A 20 49.40 1.15 24.79
CA ASP A 20 50.57 1.99 24.56
C ASP A 20 51.21 1.59 23.22
N PRO A 21 51.60 2.54 22.34
CA PRO A 21 52.24 2.23 21.06
C PRO A 21 53.49 1.33 21.15
N ARG A 22 54.08 1.18 22.34
CA ARG A 22 55.20 0.26 22.60
C ARG A 22 54.77 -1.18 22.86
N ASP A 23 53.52 -1.39 23.24
CA ASP A 23 52.96 -2.65 23.73
C ASP A 23 51.96 -3.30 22.74
N ILE A 24 51.78 -2.71 21.55
CA ILE A 24 50.95 -3.31 20.48
C ILE A 24 51.60 -4.55 19.85
N ALA A 25 50.78 -5.46 19.34
CA ALA A 25 51.28 -6.65 18.69
C ALA A 25 52.02 -6.32 17.37
N GLN A 26 52.92 -7.22 16.93
CA GLN A 26 53.73 -6.98 15.73
C GLN A 26 52.89 -6.85 14.45
N ASP A 27 51.69 -7.41 14.45
CA ASP A 27 50.73 -7.38 13.36
C ASP A 27 49.68 -6.27 13.46
N GLU A 28 49.75 -5.43 14.49
CA GLU A 28 48.89 -4.28 14.75
C GLU A 28 49.59 -2.96 14.41
N LEU A 29 48.80 -1.89 14.27
CA LEU A 29 49.27 -0.56 13.90
C LEU A 29 48.84 0.45 14.96
N SER A 30 49.76 1.33 15.39
CA SER A 30 49.43 2.41 16.34
C SER A 30 48.67 3.58 15.68
N ASP A 31 48.81 3.72 14.37
CA ASP A 31 48.14 4.74 13.57
C ASP A 31 48.03 4.23 12.12
N ILE A 32 46.88 4.48 11.50
CA ILE A 32 46.62 4.14 10.10
C ILE A 32 45.64 5.17 9.51
N ASN A 33 46.06 5.85 8.43
CA ASN A 33 45.26 6.88 7.78
C ASN A 33 45.09 6.56 6.30
N ASN A 34 43.83 6.49 5.81
CA ASN A 34 43.47 6.19 4.41
C ASN A 34 44.06 4.88 3.83
N MET A 35 44.32 3.90 4.69
CA MET A 35 44.89 2.61 4.32
C MET A 35 44.00 1.49 4.85
N MET A 36 43.96 0.38 4.12
CA MET A 36 43.21 -0.83 4.44
C MET A 36 44.19 -1.99 4.63
N VAL A 37 43.99 -2.76 5.70
CA VAL A 37 44.82 -3.91 6.08
C VAL A 37 44.00 -5.19 6.21
N ASP A 38 42.97 -5.31 5.39
CA ASP A 38 42.02 -6.42 5.37
C ASP A 38 42.65 -7.76 4.95
N LYS A 39 43.80 -7.73 4.26
CA LYS A 39 44.50 -8.90 3.74
C LYS A 39 45.87 -9.07 4.39
N VAL A 40 46.14 -10.31 4.82
CA VAL A 40 47.41 -10.69 5.45
C VAL A 40 48.58 -10.35 4.53
N GLY A 41 49.47 -9.49 5.02
CA GLY A 41 50.70 -9.09 4.33
C GLY A 41 50.55 -8.09 3.20
N THR A 42 49.38 -7.47 3.04
CA THR A 42 49.19 -6.39 2.08
C THR A 42 48.54 -5.18 2.74
N ILE A 43 49.15 -4.01 2.54
CA ILE A 43 48.53 -2.72 2.85
C ILE A 43 47.99 -2.16 1.54
N ARG A 44 46.70 -1.87 1.48
CA ARG A 44 46.04 -1.28 0.32
C ARG A 44 45.66 0.15 0.67
N THR A 45 45.56 1.04 -0.31
CA THR A 45 44.84 2.29 -0.11
C THR A 45 43.35 1.98 -0.03
N ILE A 46 42.58 2.76 0.74
CA ILE A 46 41.12 2.60 0.87
C ILE A 46 40.37 2.80 -0.47
N GLY A 47 41.09 3.22 -1.52
CA GLY A 47 40.53 3.65 -2.78
C GLY A 47 40.26 5.16 -2.77
N SER A 48 39.85 5.68 -3.91
CA SER A 48 39.32 7.04 -4.01
C SER A 48 37.79 6.93 -4.00
N VAL A 49 37.13 7.71 -3.15
CA VAL A 49 35.70 8.01 -3.33
C VAL A 49 35.61 8.92 -4.54
N VAL A 50 35.48 8.34 -5.73
CA VAL A 50 35.20 9.09 -6.94
C VAL A 50 33.70 9.35 -6.93
N ALA A 51 33.30 10.62 -6.84
CA ALA A 51 31.92 10.99 -7.15
C ALA A 51 31.61 10.42 -8.54
N ALA A 52 30.61 9.55 -8.64
CA ALA A 52 30.22 8.93 -9.90
C ALA A 52 29.85 10.04 -10.90
N THR A 53 30.82 10.42 -11.73
CA THR A 53 30.72 11.58 -12.63
C THR A 53 30.00 11.21 -13.94
N GLY A 54 29.31 10.06 -13.96
CA GLY A 54 28.47 9.61 -15.07
C GLY A 54 26.99 9.94 -14.90
N ILE A 55 26.53 10.27 -13.68
CA ILE A 55 25.13 10.63 -13.46
C ILE A 55 24.99 12.13 -13.72
N THR A 56 24.70 12.48 -14.97
CA THR A 56 24.27 13.83 -15.36
C THR A 56 22.78 14.01 -15.07
N ALA A 57 22.31 13.48 -13.95
CA ALA A 57 21.01 13.87 -13.44
C ALA A 57 21.26 15.09 -12.56
N THR A 58 20.55 16.19 -12.83
CA THR A 58 20.40 17.27 -11.86
C THR A 58 19.81 16.62 -10.60
N ILE A 59 20.66 16.29 -9.62
CA ILE A 59 20.17 15.87 -8.31
C ILE A 59 19.36 17.07 -7.82
N PRO A 60 18.02 16.96 -7.66
CA PRO A 60 17.29 18.01 -6.98
C PRO A 60 17.96 18.23 -5.62
N THR A 61 18.06 19.46 -5.13
CA THR A 61 18.64 19.69 -3.80
C THR A 61 17.78 18.97 -2.77
N ILE A 62 18.17 17.74 -2.41
CA ILE A 62 17.45 16.89 -1.47
C ILE A 62 18.07 17.05 -0.08
N THR A 63 17.22 17.29 0.91
CA THR A 63 17.62 17.24 2.32
C THR A 63 17.16 15.91 2.89
N VAL A 64 18.08 14.97 3.13
CA VAL A 64 17.73 13.67 3.71
C VAL A 64 17.60 13.80 5.24
N PRO A 65 16.50 13.31 5.85
CA PRO A 65 16.36 13.26 7.30
C PRO A 65 17.51 12.48 7.96
N THR A 66 18.04 13.03 9.04
CA THR A 66 19.15 12.43 9.80
C THR A 66 18.87 10.99 10.22
N GLY A 67 19.80 10.06 9.90
CA GLY A 67 19.72 8.66 10.31
C GLY A 67 18.52 7.88 9.77
N ARG A 68 17.82 8.43 8.76
CA ARG A 68 16.62 7.86 8.13
C ARG A 68 16.57 8.23 6.64
N GLY A 69 15.50 7.85 5.98
CA GLY A 69 15.15 8.41 4.67
C GLY A 69 15.82 7.76 3.48
N LEU A 70 16.67 6.74 3.66
CA LEU A 70 17.16 5.88 2.59
C LEU A 70 16.57 4.48 2.73
N PHE A 71 16.01 3.94 1.65
CA PHE A 71 15.50 2.57 1.61
C PHE A 71 15.74 1.95 0.23
N VAL A 72 15.87 0.63 0.16
CA VAL A 72 16.08 -0.09 -1.10
C VAL A 72 15.07 -1.23 -1.19
N PHE A 73 14.42 -1.39 -2.34
CA PHE A 73 13.55 -2.52 -2.62
C PHE A 73 13.74 -3.04 -4.04
N LYS A 74 13.18 -4.22 -4.32
CA LYS A 74 13.15 -4.81 -5.66
C LYS A 74 11.74 -4.84 -6.20
N SER A 75 11.60 -4.76 -7.51
CA SER A 75 10.37 -5.13 -8.21
C SER A 75 10.72 -6.02 -9.39
N ASP A 76 9.83 -6.95 -9.70
CA ASP A 76 9.89 -7.79 -10.91
C ASP A 76 9.52 -7.02 -12.19
N TYR A 77 8.86 -5.88 -12.02
CA TYR A 77 8.38 -5.04 -13.11
C TYR A 77 9.20 -3.76 -13.17
N ASP A 78 9.41 -3.26 -14.38
CA ASP A 78 9.90 -1.90 -14.60
C ASP A 78 8.80 -0.88 -14.39
N MET A 79 9.18 0.29 -13.88
CA MET A 79 8.33 1.46 -13.90
C MET A 79 8.19 2.00 -15.33
N PRO A 80 6.97 2.34 -15.80
CA PRO A 80 6.82 2.95 -17.11
C PRO A 80 7.56 4.29 -17.13
N VAL A 81 8.60 4.38 -17.95
CA VAL A 81 9.27 5.65 -18.22
C VAL A 81 8.36 6.46 -19.13
N PHE A 82 7.90 7.62 -18.65
CA PHE A 82 7.10 8.54 -19.46
C PHE A 82 8.03 9.29 -20.43
N SER A 83 8.19 8.77 -21.64
CA SER A 83 8.96 9.43 -22.70
C SER A 83 8.04 10.28 -23.58
N VAL A 84 8.05 11.60 -23.36
CA VAL A 84 7.50 12.54 -24.35
C VAL A 84 8.48 12.59 -25.53
N THR A 85 8.16 11.92 -26.62
CA THR A 85 8.91 12.11 -27.87
C THR A 85 8.46 13.44 -28.48
N ALA A 86 9.38 14.41 -28.56
CA ALA A 86 9.11 15.72 -29.16
C ALA A 86 8.62 15.56 -30.62
N VAL A 87 7.45 16.12 -30.93
CA VAL A 87 7.03 16.29 -32.32
C VAL A 87 7.74 17.52 -32.88
N THR A 88 8.75 17.31 -33.72
CA THR A 88 9.38 18.39 -34.47
C THR A 88 8.44 18.89 -35.57
N ASN A 89 8.14 20.18 -35.55
CA ASN A 89 7.48 20.86 -36.67
C ASN A 89 8.49 21.04 -37.82
N SER A 90 8.03 21.02 -39.08
CA SER A 90 8.87 21.22 -40.30
C SER A 90 9.44 22.65 -40.45
N GLY A 91 9.52 23.41 -39.34
CA GLY A 91 10.02 24.78 -39.24
C GLY A 91 10.85 25.04 -37.99
N GLY A 92 11.42 24.01 -37.35
CA GLY A 92 12.55 24.17 -36.43
C GLY A 92 12.26 24.73 -35.02
N ASN A 93 11.01 24.83 -34.57
CA ASN A 93 10.72 25.19 -33.18
C ASN A 93 10.02 24.03 -32.46
N ALA A 94 10.71 23.45 -31.48
CA ALA A 94 10.16 22.47 -30.55
C ALA A 94 9.26 23.20 -29.54
N LEU A 95 8.00 22.76 -29.42
CA LEU A 95 7.10 23.17 -28.33
C LEU A 95 7.54 22.43 -27.07
N PHE A 96 8.32 23.09 -26.23
CA PHE A 96 8.54 22.66 -24.85
C PHE A 96 7.73 23.56 -23.92
N SER A 97 6.90 22.97 -23.07
CA SER A 97 6.68 23.52 -21.74
C SER A 97 7.09 22.44 -20.74
N THR A 98 8.26 22.64 -20.15
CA THR A 98 8.69 21.98 -18.92
C THR A 98 7.59 22.17 -17.86
N GLY A 99 7.12 21.08 -17.25
CA GLY A 99 6.24 21.13 -16.08
C GLY A 99 4.77 20.74 -16.26
N ALA A 100 4.35 20.16 -17.38
CA ALA A 100 2.98 19.63 -17.49
C ALA A 100 2.87 18.24 -16.84
N VAL A 101 2.47 18.22 -15.55
CA VAL A 101 1.89 17.05 -14.91
C VAL A 101 0.54 16.80 -15.57
N LEU A 102 0.45 15.72 -16.35
CA LEU A 102 -0.84 15.18 -16.76
C LEU A 102 -1.11 13.97 -15.87
N CYS A 103 -1.79 14.21 -14.76
CA CYS A 103 -2.49 13.14 -14.07
C CYS A 103 -3.51 12.51 -15.03
N ASN A 104 -3.74 11.22 -14.83
CA ASN A 104 -4.68 10.37 -15.56
C ASN A 104 -6.07 11.03 -15.67
N PRO A 105 -6.51 11.54 -16.83
CA PRO A 105 -7.86 12.09 -16.93
C PRO A 105 -8.88 10.94 -16.95
N VAL A 106 -9.88 11.04 -16.08
CA VAL A 106 -11.08 10.20 -16.14
C VAL A 106 -12.09 10.89 -17.05
N ILE A 107 -13.01 10.11 -17.64
CA ILE A 107 -14.12 10.65 -18.43
C ILE A 107 -14.88 11.68 -17.57
N GLY A 108 -14.80 12.96 -17.92
CA GLY A 108 -15.50 14.06 -17.22
C GLY A 108 -14.64 15.26 -16.82
N ASP A 109 -13.31 15.21 -16.95
CA ASP A 109 -12.43 16.30 -16.49
C ASP A 109 -12.46 17.55 -17.40
N VAL A 110 -12.55 18.73 -16.76
CA VAL A 110 -12.47 20.05 -17.41
C VAL A 110 -11.09 20.66 -17.17
N PHE A 111 -10.35 20.91 -18.24
CA PHE A 111 -9.01 21.50 -18.17
C PHE A 111 -9.06 23.03 -18.14
N TYR A 112 -8.44 23.64 -17.12
CA TYR A 112 -8.05 25.05 -17.13
C TYR A 112 -6.57 25.16 -17.49
N HIS A 113 -6.26 25.90 -18.56
CA HIS A 113 -4.90 26.26 -18.91
C HIS A 113 -4.68 27.75 -18.66
N SER A 114 -3.89 28.11 -17.65
CA SER A 114 -3.47 29.48 -17.39
C SER A 114 -2.02 29.66 -17.83
N GLY A 115 -1.78 30.51 -18.83
CA GLY A 115 -0.47 31.10 -19.06
C GLY A 115 0.04 31.10 -20.50
N PHE A 116 -0.55 31.91 -21.37
CA PHE A 116 0.21 32.58 -22.43
C PHE A 116 -0.33 33.99 -22.66
N THR A 117 0.48 34.99 -22.33
CA THR A 117 0.34 36.36 -22.84
C THR A 117 1.17 36.48 -24.11
N ASN A 118 0.52 36.34 -25.26
CA ASN A 118 0.96 37.05 -26.46
C ASN A 118 -0.24 37.44 -27.32
N ALA A 119 -0.18 38.64 -27.87
CA ALA A 119 -1.30 39.43 -28.34
C ALA A 119 -2.20 38.73 -29.37
N GLY A 120 -3.52 38.69 -29.12
CA GLY A 120 -4.51 38.57 -30.19
C GLY A 120 -5.54 37.44 -30.14
N TYR A 121 -5.71 36.69 -29.03
CA TYR A 121 -6.82 35.73 -28.89
C TYR A 121 -7.74 36.07 -27.72
N ASN A 122 -8.93 36.59 -28.03
CA ASN A 122 -10.11 36.59 -27.16
C ASN A 122 -11.08 35.56 -27.73
N GLY A 123 -11.19 34.39 -27.10
CA GLY A 123 -12.18 33.39 -27.49
C GLY A 123 -11.96 32.05 -26.81
N ILE A 124 -12.86 31.70 -25.90
CA ILE A 124 -13.09 30.33 -25.43
C ILE A 124 -13.42 29.49 -26.67
N LYS A 125 -12.59 28.50 -27.02
CA LYS A 125 -12.95 27.48 -28.02
C LYS A 125 -13.58 26.30 -27.32
N THR A 126 -14.91 26.30 -27.27
CA THR A 126 -15.71 25.09 -27.14
C THR A 126 -15.46 24.21 -28.37
N VAL A 127 -15.29 22.90 -28.18
CA VAL A 127 -15.22 21.93 -29.28
C VAL A 127 -16.51 22.06 -30.10
N ALA A 128 -16.39 22.65 -31.28
CA ALA A 128 -17.49 22.80 -32.21
C ALA A 128 -17.64 21.45 -32.93
N THR A 129 -18.71 20.72 -32.60
CA THR A 129 -19.16 19.44 -33.20
C THR A 129 -18.26 18.23 -32.98
N ALA A 130 -18.73 17.31 -32.13
CA ALA A 130 -18.34 15.91 -32.16
C ALA A 130 -19.01 15.23 -33.37
N PRO A 131 -18.28 14.51 -34.25
CA PRO A 131 -18.94 13.52 -35.07
C PRO A 131 -19.40 12.38 -34.16
N SER A 132 -20.64 11.95 -34.36
CA SER A 132 -21.23 10.77 -33.73
C SER A 132 -20.31 9.56 -33.91
N THR A 133 -20.17 8.79 -32.83
CA THR A 133 -19.69 7.39 -32.84
C THR A 133 -18.39 7.15 -33.58
N THR A 134 -17.26 7.39 -32.92
CA THR A 134 -16.02 6.67 -33.25
C THR A 134 -15.24 6.40 -31.98
N THR A 135 -15.04 5.12 -31.70
CA THR A 135 -14.17 4.59 -30.66
C THR A 135 -12.73 4.96 -31.01
N TYR A 136 -12.04 5.71 -30.15
CA TYR A 136 -10.62 6.00 -30.34
C TYR A 136 -9.81 4.77 -29.94
N THR A 137 -8.94 4.31 -30.83
CA THR A 137 -7.98 3.23 -30.54
C THR A 137 -6.58 3.79 -30.39
N THR A 138 -5.75 3.09 -29.63
CA THR A 138 -4.32 3.38 -29.50
C THR A 138 -3.66 3.41 -30.89
N GLY A 139 -3.02 4.53 -31.26
CA GLY A 139 -2.28 4.68 -32.51
C GLY A 139 -2.89 5.59 -33.57
N ASP A 140 -4.02 6.26 -33.30
CA ASP A 140 -4.63 7.18 -34.27
C ASP A 140 -3.85 8.51 -34.37
N ALA A 141 -3.42 8.87 -35.60
CA ALA A 141 -2.75 10.13 -35.89
C ALA A 141 -3.77 11.20 -36.32
N TYR A 142 -3.77 12.36 -35.68
CA TYR A 142 -4.61 13.50 -36.08
C TYR A 142 -3.83 14.48 -36.95
N VAL A 143 -4.37 14.76 -38.14
CA VAL A 143 -3.96 15.88 -39.00
C VAL A 143 -5.02 16.96 -38.86
N SER A 144 -4.68 18.13 -38.29
CA SER A 144 -5.61 19.27 -38.38
C SER A 144 -5.66 19.76 -39.83
N ALA A 145 -6.85 19.79 -40.43
CA ALA A 145 -7.04 20.13 -41.84
C ALA A 145 -6.61 21.57 -42.20
N ASP A 146 -6.46 22.47 -41.22
CA ASP A 146 -6.26 23.90 -41.49
C ASP A 146 -4.86 24.45 -41.21
N THR A 147 -3.90 23.66 -40.72
CA THR A 147 -2.52 24.19 -40.50
C THR A 147 -1.36 23.24 -40.81
N GLY A 148 -1.62 22.03 -41.34
CA GLY A 148 -0.54 21.07 -41.66
C GLY A 148 0.26 20.61 -40.44
N LYS A 149 -0.29 20.77 -39.23
CA LYS A 149 0.33 20.34 -37.97
C LYS A 149 -0.14 18.94 -37.60
N LEU A 150 0.82 18.08 -37.27
CA LEU A 150 0.62 16.74 -36.72
C LEU A 150 0.74 16.82 -35.20
N ALA A 151 -0.26 16.34 -34.47
CA ALA A 151 -0.17 16.09 -33.04
C ALA A 151 -0.34 14.58 -32.82
N PHE A 152 0.71 13.94 -32.31
CA PHE A 152 0.64 12.55 -31.90
C PHE A 152 0.32 12.54 -30.41
N LEU A 153 -0.91 12.21 -30.03
CA LEU A 153 -1.21 11.80 -28.65
C LEU A 153 -0.86 10.31 -28.55
N TYR A 154 0.42 10.02 -28.29
CA TYR A 154 0.75 8.72 -27.73
C TYR A 154 0.50 8.81 -26.23
N ASN A 155 -0.64 8.29 -25.77
CA ASN A 155 -0.59 7.61 -24.49
C ASN A 155 0.12 6.29 -24.78
N ALA A 156 1.45 6.31 -24.69
CA ALA A 156 2.17 5.06 -24.50
C ALA A 156 1.72 4.58 -23.12
N GLY A 157 0.65 3.80 -23.08
CA GLY A 157 0.51 2.76 -22.09
C GLY A 157 1.72 1.85 -22.28
N HIS A 158 2.87 2.26 -21.75
CA HIS A 158 3.98 1.36 -21.55
C HIS A 158 3.46 0.34 -20.56
N VAL A 159 3.07 -0.82 -21.12
CA VAL A 159 2.88 -2.04 -20.35
C VAL A 159 4.15 -2.21 -19.55
N ALA A 160 4.04 -2.20 -18.22
CA ALA A 160 5.17 -2.47 -17.36
C ALA A 160 5.84 -3.75 -17.86
N THR A 161 7.07 -3.63 -18.34
CA THR A 161 7.78 -4.77 -18.90
C THR A 161 8.39 -5.52 -17.73
N TYR A 162 8.35 -6.86 -17.79
CA TYR A 162 9.02 -7.67 -16.79
C TYR A 162 10.53 -7.47 -16.92
N ASN A 163 11.11 -6.79 -15.94
CA ASN A 163 12.52 -6.54 -15.85
C ASN A 163 12.85 -6.32 -14.36
N PRO A 164 13.42 -7.33 -13.69
CA PRO A 164 13.66 -7.25 -12.27
C PRO A 164 14.77 -6.24 -11.97
N GLY A 165 14.42 -5.17 -11.24
CA GLY A 165 15.29 -4.04 -10.94
C GLY A 165 15.37 -3.72 -9.44
N TRP A 166 16.45 -3.06 -9.05
CA TRP A 166 16.59 -2.45 -7.73
C TRP A 166 16.16 -0.99 -7.78
N PHE A 167 15.40 -0.56 -6.78
CA PHE A 167 14.91 0.79 -6.64
C PHE A 167 15.47 1.40 -5.36
N ILE A 168 16.08 2.57 -5.48
CA ILE A 168 16.53 3.35 -4.32
C ILE A 168 15.47 4.39 -4.02
N VAL A 169 15.08 4.45 -2.76
CA VAL A 169 14.06 5.33 -2.22
C VAL A 169 14.76 6.35 -1.33
N THR A 170 14.59 7.63 -1.64
CA THR A 170 15.08 8.70 -0.77
C THR A 170 13.97 9.64 -0.37
N ALA A 171 14.00 10.08 0.88
CA ALA A 171 13.13 11.11 1.39
C ALA A 171 13.75 12.49 1.19
N ASN A 172 12.98 13.43 0.65
CA ASN A 172 13.32 14.85 0.65
C ASN A 172 12.56 15.54 1.78
N ALA A 173 13.28 16.16 2.71
CA ALA A 173 12.74 16.95 3.81
C ALA A 173 13.14 18.43 3.63
N SER A 174 12.73 19.02 2.51
CA SER A 174 12.94 20.44 2.27
C SER A 174 12.19 21.27 3.31
N ALA A 175 12.85 22.30 3.86
CA ALA A 175 12.21 23.24 4.78
C ALA A 175 11.24 24.21 4.06
N THR A 176 11.20 24.18 2.72
CA THR A 176 10.46 25.14 1.88
C THR A 176 9.64 24.49 0.75
N GLU A 177 9.77 23.18 0.53
CA GLU A 177 9.07 22.43 -0.54
C GLU A 177 8.49 21.11 0.01
N ALA A 178 7.63 20.46 -0.76
CA ALA A 178 6.94 19.23 -0.38
C ALA A 178 7.90 18.12 0.10
N CYS A 179 7.52 17.41 1.15
CA CYS A 179 8.25 16.25 1.62
C CYS A 179 7.86 15.03 0.79
N SER A 180 8.77 14.57 -0.05
CA SER A 180 8.49 13.55 -1.05
C SER A 180 9.43 12.35 -0.98
N ILE A 181 8.94 11.22 -1.49
CA ILE A 181 9.74 10.05 -1.76
C ILE A 181 10.12 10.04 -3.24
N LEU A 182 11.41 10.07 -3.50
CA LEU A 182 11.97 9.94 -4.84
C LEU A 182 12.45 8.51 -5.06
N ILE A 183 12.25 8.00 -6.27
CA ILE A 183 12.78 6.70 -6.69
C ILE A 183 13.74 6.89 -7.86
N VAL A 184 14.89 6.25 -7.75
CA VAL A 184 15.88 6.17 -8.82
C VAL A 184 15.78 4.80 -9.48
N ASN A 185 15.60 4.79 -10.80
CA ASN A 185 15.69 3.61 -11.65
C ASN A 185 16.71 3.90 -12.77
N ASP A 186 17.69 3.01 -12.96
CA ASP A 186 18.68 3.02 -14.06
C ASP A 186 19.13 4.44 -14.49
N ASP A 187 19.73 5.18 -13.53
CA ASP A 187 20.34 6.51 -13.71
C ASP A 187 19.39 7.70 -13.96
N ALA A 188 18.08 7.50 -13.91
CA ALA A 188 17.08 8.56 -14.01
C ALA A 188 16.35 8.81 -12.67
N TRP A 189 16.36 10.07 -12.22
CA TRP A 189 15.50 10.52 -11.11
C TRP A 189 14.07 10.68 -11.59
N MET A 190 13.15 9.95 -10.97
CA MET A 190 11.72 10.17 -11.19
C MET A 190 11.22 11.20 -10.16
N PRO A 191 10.49 12.25 -10.58
CA PRO A 191 9.97 13.25 -9.65
C PRO A 191 8.91 12.65 -8.72
N ASP A 192 8.97 13.04 -7.44
CA ASP A 192 7.97 12.91 -6.37
C ASP A 192 6.89 11.85 -6.58
N ILE A 193 7.23 10.60 -6.27
CA ILE A 193 6.28 9.50 -6.44
C ILE A 193 5.26 9.49 -5.31
N ILE A 194 5.68 9.77 -4.08
CA ILE A 194 4.80 9.91 -2.92
C ILE A 194 5.02 11.30 -2.32
N ASP A 195 3.96 12.12 -2.29
CA ASP A 195 3.95 13.45 -1.69
C ASP A 195 3.22 13.43 -0.34
N PHE A 196 3.92 13.79 0.73
CA PHE A 196 3.38 13.95 2.09
C PHE A 196 2.95 15.40 2.42
N GLY A 197 3.02 16.31 1.45
CA GLY A 197 2.68 17.72 1.60
C GLY A 197 3.84 18.57 2.13
N SER A 198 3.54 19.81 2.50
CA SER A 198 4.54 20.86 2.81
C SER A 198 4.96 20.94 4.30
N THR A 199 4.85 19.85 5.04
CA THR A 199 5.22 19.83 6.46
C THR A 199 6.72 19.66 6.64
N ALA A 200 7.38 20.64 7.27
CA ALA A 200 8.80 20.51 7.62
C ALA A 200 9.00 19.42 8.68
N GLY A 201 10.08 18.64 8.55
CA GLY A 201 10.50 17.67 9.56
C GLY A 201 9.98 16.24 9.36
N LEU A 202 9.84 15.80 8.11
CA LEU A 202 9.49 14.43 7.72
C LEU A 202 10.34 13.39 8.47
N ILE A 203 9.67 12.42 9.09
CA ILE A 203 10.28 11.25 9.72
C ILE A 203 9.81 10.02 8.93
N PRO A 204 10.44 9.73 7.78
CA PRO A 204 10.00 8.65 6.91
C PRO A 204 10.33 7.31 7.54
N THR A 205 9.36 6.42 7.54
CA THR A 205 9.53 5.05 8.02
C THR A 205 8.96 4.08 7.00
N PHE A 206 9.70 3.02 6.73
CA PHE A 206 9.44 2.08 5.63
C PHE A 206 9.32 0.64 6.13
N TYR A 207 8.51 -0.16 5.45
CA TYR A 207 8.69 -1.60 5.40
C TYR A 207 8.30 -2.13 4.02
N TYR A 208 8.90 -3.24 3.62
CA TYR A 208 8.63 -3.86 2.32
C TYR A 208 8.20 -5.32 2.54
N VAL A 209 7.06 -5.66 1.95
CA VAL A 209 6.46 -6.99 2.04
C VAL A 209 5.57 -7.19 0.82
N ASN A 210 5.29 -8.44 0.44
CA ASN A 210 4.38 -8.81 -0.66
C ASN A 210 4.58 -8.08 -2.00
N GLY A 211 5.81 -7.62 -2.31
CA GLY A 211 6.09 -6.91 -3.56
C GLY A 211 5.83 -5.40 -3.52
N MET A 212 5.40 -4.86 -2.38
CA MET A 212 5.03 -3.45 -2.26
C MET A 212 5.68 -2.78 -1.04
N LEU A 213 6.20 -1.59 -1.27
CA LEU A 213 6.76 -0.70 -0.25
C LEU A 213 5.62 -0.02 0.50
N ARG A 214 5.64 -0.04 1.84
CA ARG A 214 4.81 0.83 2.66
C ARG A 214 5.67 1.91 3.28
N VAL A 215 5.09 3.09 3.38
CA VAL A 215 5.76 4.27 3.92
C VAL A 215 4.79 5.21 4.60
N CYS A 216 5.21 5.77 5.72
CA CYS A 216 4.49 6.83 6.41
C CYS A 216 5.44 7.91 6.90
N ASP A 217 4.86 9.07 7.23
CA ASP A 217 5.53 10.09 8.01
C ASP A 217 5.13 9.97 9.49
N ARG A 218 6.12 9.79 10.37
CA ARG A 218 5.89 9.77 11.82
C ARG A 218 5.74 11.17 12.44
N HIS A 219 6.06 12.24 11.71
CA HIS A 219 5.88 13.61 12.19
C HIS A 219 4.41 13.89 12.54
N ALA A 220 4.16 14.45 13.73
CA ALA A 220 2.81 14.71 14.19
C ALA A 220 2.17 15.87 13.41
N GLY A 221 1.18 15.58 12.55
CA GLY A 221 0.49 16.56 11.73
C GLY A 221 -0.37 15.91 10.64
N VAL A 222 -1.37 16.66 10.15
CA VAL A 222 -2.37 16.25 9.14
C VAL A 222 -1.68 15.57 7.95
N ASN A 223 -2.05 14.31 7.66
CA ASN A 223 -1.56 13.42 6.56
C ASN A 223 -0.60 12.29 6.95
N ALA A 224 -0.49 11.94 8.23
CA ALA A 224 0.04 10.65 8.66
C ALA A 224 -0.90 9.53 8.16
N THR A 225 -0.75 9.06 6.93
CA THR A 225 -1.43 7.87 6.43
C THR A 225 -0.37 6.98 5.83
N VAL A 226 -0.43 5.68 6.13
CA VAL A 226 0.47 4.73 5.50
C VAL A 226 0.12 4.65 4.03
N ARG A 227 1.08 5.02 3.19
CA ARG A 227 1.00 4.93 1.75
C ARG A 227 1.72 3.69 1.26
N ILE A 228 1.29 3.21 0.12
CA ILE A 228 1.86 2.04 -0.54
C ILE A 228 2.38 2.42 -1.92
N PHE A 229 3.51 1.85 -2.28
CA PHE A 229 4.10 1.97 -3.61
C PHE A 229 4.53 0.60 -4.13
N GLY A 230 4.13 0.27 -5.35
CA GLY A 230 4.51 -1.00 -5.98
C GLY A 230 3.67 -1.31 -7.20
N TYR A 231 4.05 -2.37 -7.92
CA TYR A 231 3.25 -2.87 -9.02
C TYR A 231 2.12 -3.75 -8.49
N ALA A 232 0.89 -3.29 -8.64
CA ALA A 232 -0.29 -4.07 -8.33
C ALA A 232 -0.77 -4.78 -9.59
N LYS A 233 -0.75 -6.11 -9.57
CA LYS A 233 -1.33 -6.92 -10.63
C LYS A 233 -2.84 -6.94 -10.45
N GLY A 234 -3.52 -6.24 -11.35
CA GLY A 234 -4.97 -6.21 -11.43
C GLY A 234 -5.52 -7.57 -11.82
N THR A 235 -6.80 -7.72 -11.54
CA THR A 235 -7.52 -8.96 -11.83
C THR A 235 -7.78 -9.08 -13.34
N SER A 236 -7.09 -10.01 -14.00
CA SER A 236 -7.27 -10.26 -15.44
C SER A 236 -8.49 -11.16 -15.68
N ASN A 237 -9.67 -10.55 -15.75
CA ASN A 237 -10.84 -11.14 -16.41
C ASN A 237 -11.81 -10.02 -16.86
N VAL A 238 -13.03 -10.38 -17.29
CA VAL A 238 -14.04 -9.55 -17.97
C VAL A 238 -14.35 -8.17 -17.36
N LEU A 239 -13.92 -7.87 -16.13
CA LEU A 239 -14.04 -6.57 -15.45
C LEU A 239 -12.87 -5.58 -15.74
N THR A 240 -12.13 -5.77 -16.84
CA THR A 240 -10.90 -5.05 -17.28
C THR A 240 -9.66 -5.25 -16.40
N ASP A 241 -8.53 -5.54 -17.06
CA ASP A 241 -7.22 -5.57 -16.42
C ASP A 241 -6.81 -4.13 -16.02
N ASN A 242 -6.65 -3.91 -14.72
CA ASN A 242 -6.21 -2.63 -14.15
C ASN A 242 -4.78 -2.74 -13.57
N SER A 243 -3.97 -3.70 -14.04
CA SER A 243 -2.60 -3.87 -13.57
C SER A 243 -1.77 -2.60 -13.80
N LYS A 244 -1.24 -2.01 -12.74
CA LYS A 244 -0.46 -0.78 -12.80
C LYS A 244 0.42 -0.59 -11.57
N TRP A 245 1.43 0.25 -11.74
CA TRP A 245 2.09 0.85 -10.60
C TRP A 245 1.10 1.73 -9.85
N ILE A 246 1.03 1.54 -8.54
CA ILE A 246 0.16 2.34 -7.67
C ILE A 246 1.01 3.16 -6.70
N ASN A 247 0.52 4.37 -6.43
CA ASN A 247 0.80 5.13 -5.23
C ASN A 247 -0.56 5.48 -4.63
N ASP A 248 -0.88 4.87 -3.49
CA ASP A 248 -2.19 5.02 -2.85
C ASP A 248 -2.07 4.85 -1.34
N VAL A 249 -3.18 4.97 -0.62
CA VAL A 249 -3.31 4.56 0.77
C VAL A 249 -3.14 3.04 0.90
N ALA A 250 -2.43 2.58 1.93
CA ALA A 250 -2.11 1.17 2.13
C ALA A 250 -3.34 0.28 2.38
N LYS A 251 -4.41 0.82 2.96
CA LYS A 251 -5.69 0.13 3.10
C LYS A 251 -6.68 0.66 2.05
N PRO A 252 -7.22 -0.19 1.16
CA PRO A 252 -8.26 0.24 0.24
C PRO A 252 -9.47 0.80 0.99
N ALA A 253 -10.17 1.76 0.38
CA ALA A 253 -11.46 2.21 0.87
C ALA A 253 -12.43 1.02 0.97
N VAL A 254 -13.32 1.05 1.97
CA VAL A 254 -14.42 0.08 2.06
C VAL A 254 -15.33 0.23 0.84
N PRO A 255 -16.08 -0.81 0.42
CA PRO A 255 -17.09 -0.66 -0.63
C PRO A 255 -18.02 0.49 -0.29
N ASP A 256 -18.21 1.44 -1.21
CA ASP A 256 -19.19 2.49 -1.01
C ASP A 256 -20.55 1.86 -1.21
N VAL A 257 -21.27 1.61 -0.11
CA VAL A 257 -22.65 1.08 -0.06
C VAL A 257 -23.63 2.10 0.53
N THR A 258 -23.16 3.34 0.68
CA THR A 258 -23.88 4.42 1.38
C THR A 258 -24.35 5.51 0.42
N SER A 259 -23.69 5.64 -0.73
CA SER A 259 -24.24 6.37 -1.86
C SER A 259 -25.38 5.57 -2.52
N ALA A 260 -26.33 6.28 -3.13
CA ALA A 260 -27.38 5.73 -4.00
C ALA A 260 -26.89 4.69 -5.04
N THR A 261 -25.59 4.75 -5.34
CA THR A 261 -24.86 4.03 -6.38
C THR A 261 -24.01 2.87 -5.88
N GLY A 262 -24.05 2.60 -4.57
CA GLY A 262 -23.16 1.67 -3.88
C GLY A 262 -23.63 0.22 -3.69
N GLY A 263 -24.81 -0.15 -4.19
CA GLY A 263 -25.51 -1.38 -3.78
C GLY A 263 -26.26 -1.16 -2.46
N ILE A 264 -27.46 -1.70 -2.21
CA ILE A 264 -28.13 -2.97 -2.51
C ILE A 264 -29.61 -2.58 -2.75
N VAL A 265 -30.30 -2.80 -3.88
CA VAL A 265 -30.91 -4.03 -4.41
C VAL A 265 -31.23 -3.79 -5.88
N VAL A 266 -30.93 -4.78 -6.72
CA VAL A 266 -31.36 -4.81 -8.13
C VAL A 266 -32.47 -5.84 -8.28
N ASP A 267 -33.41 -5.61 -9.19
CA ASP A 267 -34.44 -6.60 -9.52
C ASP A 267 -33.81 -7.95 -9.89
N TYR A 268 -34.34 -9.03 -9.32
CA TYR A 268 -33.96 -10.37 -9.72
C TYR A 268 -34.63 -10.76 -11.04
N ASP A 269 -35.87 -10.34 -11.25
CA ASP A 269 -36.63 -10.61 -12.47
C ASP A 269 -36.30 -9.55 -13.55
N ALA A 270 -36.52 -9.91 -14.82
CA ALA A 270 -36.16 -9.06 -15.95
C ALA A 270 -37.01 -7.78 -15.96
N LEU A 271 -36.36 -6.62 -15.93
CA LEU A 271 -37.03 -5.33 -16.12
C LEU A 271 -37.37 -5.17 -17.61
N THR A 272 -38.60 -4.78 -17.95
CA THR A 272 -39.09 -4.72 -19.33
C THR A 272 -39.35 -3.29 -19.79
N GLY A 273 -38.58 -2.78 -20.76
CA GLY A 273 -38.78 -1.44 -21.28
C GLY A 273 -40.14 -1.26 -21.97
N THR A 274 -40.85 -0.18 -21.68
CA THR A 274 -42.00 0.29 -22.47
C THR A 274 -41.62 1.58 -23.16
N ALA A 275 -40.83 1.49 -24.24
CA ALA A 275 -40.39 2.67 -24.97
C ALA A 275 -41.60 3.47 -25.55
N GLN A 276 -41.66 4.76 -25.26
CA GLN A 276 -42.43 5.74 -26.05
C GLN A 276 -41.44 6.47 -26.96
N VAL A 277 -41.59 6.33 -28.28
CA VAL A 277 -40.74 6.99 -29.26
C VAL A 277 -41.14 8.46 -29.40
N GLY A 278 -40.25 9.42 -29.06
CA GLY A 278 -40.42 10.83 -29.44
C GLY A 278 -39.96 11.94 -28.47
N SER A 279 -39.24 11.66 -27.38
CA SER A 279 -38.82 12.67 -26.38
C SER A 279 -37.32 12.60 -26.03
N SER A 280 -36.82 13.63 -25.35
CA SER A 280 -35.41 13.75 -24.89
C SER A 280 -35.02 12.75 -23.78
N SER A 281 -35.96 11.92 -23.31
CA SER A 281 -35.80 10.87 -22.31
C SER A 281 -36.75 9.70 -22.62
N THR A 282 -36.39 8.49 -22.15
CA THR A 282 -37.20 7.26 -22.24
C THR A 282 -37.60 6.76 -20.86
N ILE A 283 -38.78 6.16 -20.73
CA ILE A 283 -39.24 5.53 -19.49
C ILE A 283 -39.06 4.02 -19.58
N LEU A 284 -38.41 3.44 -18.59
CA LEU A 284 -38.26 2.01 -18.41
C LEU A 284 -39.22 1.54 -17.31
N ALA A 285 -40.28 0.83 -17.70
CA ALA A 285 -41.18 0.20 -16.76
C ALA A 285 -40.50 -0.98 -16.07
N CYS A 286 -40.76 -1.14 -14.79
CA CYS A 286 -40.37 -2.32 -14.05
C CYS A 286 -41.59 -2.99 -13.43
N SER A 287 -41.42 -4.26 -13.06
CA SER A 287 -42.44 -5.00 -12.31
C SER A 287 -42.27 -4.84 -10.79
N VAL A 288 -41.36 -3.97 -10.34
CA VAL A 288 -40.90 -3.87 -8.95
C VAL A 288 -40.84 -2.43 -8.45
N ASN A 289 -41.34 -2.19 -7.24
CA ASN A 289 -41.34 -0.83 -6.69
C ASN A 289 -39.91 -0.38 -6.31
N PHE A 290 -39.35 0.54 -7.09
CA PHE A 290 -38.20 1.35 -6.75
C PHE A 290 -38.60 2.45 -5.74
N SER A 291 -38.04 2.39 -4.55
CA SER A 291 -38.20 3.42 -3.52
C SER A 291 -36.90 4.22 -3.40
N TYR A 292 -36.58 5.08 -4.38
CA TYR A 292 -35.38 5.92 -4.30
C TYR A 292 -35.63 7.39 -4.64
N VAL A 293 -34.96 8.29 -3.92
CA VAL A 293 -34.99 9.75 -4.15
C VAL A 293 -33.54 10.21 -4.34
N GLY A 294 -33.18 10.58 -5.58
CA GLY A 294 -31.87 11.16 -5.93
C GLY A 294 -30.92 10.19 -6.63
N PHE A 295 -31.10 9.96 -7.93
CA PHE A 295 -30.21 9.11 -8.72
C PHE A 295 -28.93 9.89 -9.07
N PRO A 296 -27.74 9.41 -8.71
CA PRO A 296 -26.55 9.69 -9.50
C PRO A 296 -26.68 8.91 -10.82
N THR A 297 -25.86 9.28 -11.80
CA THR A 297 -25.69 8.64 -13.12
C THR A 297 -25.40 7.13 -13.01
N ILE A 298 -26.44 6.30 -12.85
CA ILE A 298 -26.37 4.82 -12.88
C ILE A 298 -26.66 4.35 -14.31
N ASN A 299 -26.11 3.20 -14.71
CA ASN A 299 -26.36 2.65 -16.04
C ASN A 299 -27.40 1.53 -16.01
N ALA A 300 -28.39 1.63 -16.90
CA ALA A 300 -29.21 0.50 -17.33
C ALA A 300 -28.54 -0.15 -18.55
N TYR A 301 -28.32 -1.46 -18.49
CA TYR A 301 -27.78 -2.24 -19.60
C TYR A 301 -28.89 -3.07 -20.24
N ASN A 302 -29.11 -2.88 -21.54
CA ASN A 302 -30.01 -3.69 -22.34
C ASN A 302 -29.30 -4.99 -22.74
N VAL A 303 -29.81 -6.11 -22.23
CA VAL A 303 -29.26 -7.46 -22.46
C VAL A 303 -29.46 -7.91 -23.90
N ASN A 304 -30.55 -7.49 -24.54
CA ASN A 304 -30.91 -7.88 -25.90
C ASN A 304 -30.05 -7.14 -26.93
N GLU A 305 -29.84 -5.83 -26.74
CA GLU A 305 -29.16 -4.97 -27.71
C GLU A 305 -27.67 -4.73 -27.40
N THR A 306 -27.17 -5.17 -26.24
CA THR A 306 -25.80 -4.90 -25.79
C THR A 306 -25.48 -3.40 -25.73
N SER A 307 -26.47 -2.60 -25.36
CA SER A 307 -26.42 -1.13 -25.27
C SER A 307 -26.65 -0.67 -23.83
N MET A 308 -26.21 0.55 -23.50
CA MET A 308 -26.32 1.10 -22.16
C MET A 308 -26.82 2.53 -22.19
N GLU A 309 -27.60 2.90 -21.18
CA GLU A 309 -28.15 4.24 -21.03
C GLU A 309 -28.07 4.67 -19.57
N THR A 310 -27.92 5.98 -19.37
CA THR A 310 -27.87 6.58 -18.05
C THR A 310 -29.28 6.73 -17.50
N ILE A 311 -29.51 6.23 -16.29
CA ILE A 311 -30.70 6.49 -15.50
C ILE A 311 -30.59 7.91 -14.92
N LEU A 312 -31.57 8.74 -15.25
CA LEU A 312 -31.70 10.14 -14.84
C LEU A 312 -32.51 10.30 -13.56
N GLY A 313 -33.43 9.37 -13.28
CA GLY A 313 -34.32 9.51 -12.14
C GLY A 313 -35.39 8.42 -12.06
N LEU A 314 -36.25 8.57 -11.05
CA LEU A 314 -37.48 7.81 -10.89
C LEU A 314 -38.65 8.66 -11.40
N VAL A 315 -39.50 8.09 -12.25
CA VAL A 315 -40.73 8.74 -12.74
C VAL A 315 -41.91 8.38 -11.83
N THR A 316 -42.04 7.10 -11.51
CA THR A 316 -43.03 6.56 -10.56
C THR A 316 -42.37 5.48 -9.72
N ALA A 317 -43.04 4.96 -8.69
CA ALA A 317 -42.50 3.85 -7.91
C ALA A 317 -42.07 2.65 -8.78
N ASP A 318 -42.63 2.46 -9.98
CA ASP A 318 -42.30 1.34 -10.86
C ASP A 318 -41.71 1.78 -12.22
N ASP A 319 -41.18 3.01 -12.33
CA ASP A 319 -40.70 3.54 -13.61
C ASP A 319 -39.39 4.34 -13.46
N LEU A 320 -38.36 3.98 -14.23
CA LEU A 320 -37.09 4.71 -14.30
C LEU A 320 -37.04 5.59 -15.55
N GLU A 321 -36.53 6.82 -15.42
CA GLU A 321 -36.23 7.70 -16.55
C GLU A 321 -34.78 7.50 -16.98
N THR A 322 -34.52 7.31 -18.28
CA THR A 322 -33.18 7.30 -18.87
C THR A 322 -32.98 8.44 -19.86
N SER A 323 -31.72 8.67 -20.26
CA SER A 323 -31.41 9.38 -21.51
C SER A 323 -32.18 8.79 -22.71
N ALA A 324 -32.28 9.56 -23.79
CA ALA A 324 -32.94 9.13 -25.01
C ALA A 324 -32.28 7.85 -25.57
N CYS A 325 -32.98 6.72 -25.42
CA CYS A 325 -32.53 5.41 -25.88
C CYS A 325 -33.18 5.03 -27.22
N THR A 326 -32.55 4.10 -27.96
CA THR A 326 -33.21 3.41 -29.10
C THR A 326 -34.28 2.43 -28.58
N ASP A 327 -35.12 1.91 -29.48
CA ASP A 327 -36.36 1.15 -29.20
C ASP A 327 -36.20 -0.08 -28.28
N TRP A 328 -36.11 0.11 -26.95
CA TRP A 328 -35.99 -0.95 -25.94
C TRP A 328 -37.33 -1.60 -25.55
N LEU A 329 -38.34 -1.52 -26.43
CA LEU A 329 -39.68 -2.01 -26.15
C LEU A 329 -39.70 -3.54 -26.04
N GLY A 330 -39.99 -4.06 -24.86
CA GLY A 330 -40.05 -5.50 -24.59
C GLY A 330 -38.69 -6.18 -24.36
N ASP A 331 -37.61 -5.39 -24.31
CA ASP A 331 -36.27 -5.88 -23.99
C ASP A 331 -36.06 -6.03 -22.48
N ILE A 332 -35.09 -6.88 -22.13
CA ILE A 332 -34.65 -7.13 -20.77
C ILE A 332 -33.47 -6.22 -20.45
N PHE A 333 -33.60 -5.41 -19.41
CA PHE A 333 -32.47 -4.61 -18.91
C PHE A 333 -32.07 -4.98 -17.47
N ARG A 334 -30.84 -4.62 -17.11
CA ARG A 334 -30.22 -4.87 -15.81
C ARG A 334 -29.53 -3.62 -15.29
N ILE A 335 -29.49 -3.47 -13.97
CA ILE A 335 -28.82 -2.35 -13.30
C ILE A 335 -27.50 -2.87 -12.72
N PHE A 336 -26.44 -2.08 -12.92
CA PHE A 336 -25.11 -2.38 -12.38
C PHE A 336 -24.67 -1.26 -11.42
N PRO A 337 -23.83 -1.57 -10.41
CA PRO A 337 -23.25 -0.53 -9.57
C PRO A 337 -22.30 0.36 -10.39
N LEU A 338 -21.91 1.52 -9.87
CA LEU A 338 -20.85 2.30 -10.50
C LEU A 338 -19.54 1.48 -10.57
N ALA A 339 -18.80 1.69 -11.65
CA ALA A 339 -17.51 1.06 -11.90
C ALA A 339 -16.58 1.16 -10.68
N GLY A 340 -16.21 0.02 -10.11
CA GLY A 340 -15.23 -0.08 -9.01
C GLY A 340 -15.71 0.32 -7.62
N ASN A 341 -16.98 0.71 -7.43
CA ASN A 341 -17.47 1.27 -6.15
C ASN A 341 -17.96 0.22 -5.14
N ALA A 342 -18.71 -0.80 -5.59
CA ALA A 342 -19.24 -1.88 -4.75
C ALA A 342 -19.84 -3.03 -5.60
N PHE A 343 -20.63 -3.90 -4.98
CA PHE A 343 -21.43 -4.94 -5.63
C PHE A 343 -22.92 -4.69 -5.43
N ALA A 344 -23.72 -4.93 -6.48
CA ALA A 344 -25.17 -4.87 -6.38
C ALA A 344 -25.74 -6.29 -6.35
N ILE A 345 -26.83 -6.50 -5.60
CA ILE A 345 -27.36 -7.84 -5.30
C ILE A 345 -28.85 -7.88 -5.59
N GLY A 346 -29.29 -8.91 -6.29
CA GLY A 346 -30.71 -9.30 -6.42
C GLY A 346 -30.96 -10.61 -5.69
N ILE A 347 -32.10 -10.72 -5.00
CA ILE A 347 -32.47 -11.89 -4.19
C ILE A 347 -33.87 -12.34 -4.60
N LYS A 348 -34.05 -13.64 -4.81
CA LYS A 348 -35.35 -14.29 -4.99
C LYS A 348 -35.49 -15.48 -4.07
N ASP A 349 -36.57 -15.53 -3.30
CA ASP A 349 -36.90 -16.66 -2.44
C ASP A 349 -37.81 -17.66 -3.13
N ILE A 350 -37.54 -18.95 -2.92
CA ILE A 350 -38.30 -20.06 -3.49
C ILE A 350 -38.49 -21.13 -2.42
N ALA A 351 -39.65 -21.78 -2.38
CA ALA A 351 -39.94 -22.82 -1.38
C ALA A 351 -38.97 -24.01 -1.48
N GLY A 352 -38.53 -24.54 -0.33
CA GLY A 352 -37.73 -25.77 -0.25
C GLY A 352 -36.31 -25.61 0.32
N GLY A 353 -36.05 -24.59 1.14
CA GLY A 353 -34.78 -24.41 1.85
C GLY A 353 -34.96 -24.21 3.35
N THR A 354 -33.94 -23.73 4.04
CA THR A 354 -33.96 -23.56 5.50
C THR A 354 -33.94 -22.11 5.96
N TRP A 355 -33.86 -21.14 5.04
CA TRP A 355 -34.04 -19.74 5.39
C TRP A 355 -35.42 -19.51 6.01
N GLN A 356 -35.44 -18.80 7.14
CA GLN A 356 -36.63 -18.55 7.92
C GLN A 356 -36.97 -17.07 7.91
N ALA A 357 -38.27 -16.78 8.01
CA ALA A 357 -38.70 -15.44 8.32
C ALA A 357 -38.17 -15.06 9.71
N SER A 358 -37.68 -13.83 9.82
CA SER A 358 -37.27 -13.24 11.09
C SER A 358 -38.24 -12.10 11.44
N SER A 359 -38.61 -12.00 12.72
CA SER A 359 -39.50 -10.94 13.22
C SER A 359 -38.92 -9.55 12.99
N ASN A 360 -37.59 -9.45 13.00
CA ASN A 360 -36.83 -8.30 12.51
C ASN A 360 -36.24 -8.66 11.14
N ARG A 361 -36.23 -7.71 10.23
CA ARG A 361 -35.77 -7.87 8.85
C ARG A 361 -34.26 -8.19 8.79
N TYR A 362 -33.74 -8.75 7.70
CA TYR A 362 -32.28 -8.88 7.53
C TYR A 362 -31.66 -7.58 7.03
N GLU A 363 -30.51 -7.23 7.58
CA GLU A 363 -29.64 -6.16 7.09
C GLU A 363 -28.34 -6.72 6.51
N PHE A 364 -27.70 -5.95 5.64
CA PHE A 364 -26.52 -6.37 4.90
C PHE A 364 -25.34 -5.42 5.08
N ALA A 365 -24.13 -5.95 4.89
CA ALA A 365 -22.89 -5.20 4.80
C ALA A 365 -22.01 -5.77 3.68
N GLN A 366 -21.11 -4.96 3.13
CA GLN A 366 -20.15 -5.41 2.13
C GLN A 366 -18.72 -5.11 2.54
N THR A 367 -17.78 -5.94 2.06
CA THR A 367 -16.34 -5.77 2.22
C THR A 367 -15.63 -6.02 0.89
N TYR A 368 -14.42 -5.47 0.75
CA TYR A 368 -13.50 -5.86 -0.31
C TYR A 368 -12.47 -6.84 0.20
N ILE A 369 -12.17 -7.85 -0.63
CA ILE A 369 -10.99 -8.70 -0.49
C ILE A 369 -9.89 -8.11 -1.37
N TYR A 370 -8.72 -7.89 -0.78
CA TYR A 370 -7.56 -7.34 -1.48
C TYR A 370 -6.28 -8.10 -1.16
N ASP A 371 -5.35 -8.09 -2.12
CA ASP A 371 -4.13 -8.92 -2.10
C ASP A 371 -4.42 -10.40 -1.76
N GLU A 372 -5.56 -10.93 -2.25
CA GLU A 372 -6.07 -12.30 -2.08
C GLU A 372 -6.43 -12.75 -0.64
N VAL A 373 -5.83 -12.14 0.38
CA VAL A 373 -5.89 -12.62 1.78
C VAL A 373 -6.55 -11.61 2.73
N GLN A 374 -6.48 -10.32 2.42
CA GLN A 374 -6.89 -9.25 3.32
C GLN A 374 -8.34 -8.81 3.04
N GLU A 375 -9.02 -8.30 4.06
CA GLU A 375 -10.42 -7.88 3.94
C GLU A 375 -10.63 -6.54 4.64
N THR A 376 -11.40 -5.64 4.01
CA THR A 376 -11.79 -4.37 4.62
C THR A 376 -12.82 -4.59 5.73
N VAL A 377 -13.01 -3.60 6.60
CA VAL A 377 -14.09 -3.66 7.59
C VAL A 377 -15.47 -3.66 6.90
N PRO A 378 -16.50 -4.31 7.46
CA PRO A 378 -17.83 -4.33 6.88
C PRO A 378 -18.42 -2.92 6.80
N ASN A 379 -18.70 -2.44 5.59
CA ASN A 379 -19.49 -1.24 5.43
C ASN A 379 -20.96 -1.63 5.45
N LYS A 380 -21.67 -1.21 6.49
CA LYS A 380 -23.10 -1.44 6.61
C LYS A 380 -23.83 -0.66 5.54
N VAL A 381 -24.74 -1.31 4.83
CA VAL A 381 -25.60 -0.63 3.88
C VAL A 381 -26.56 0.26 4.67
N THR A 382 -26.42 1.57 4.53
CA THR A 382 -27.24 2.58 5.23
C THR A 382 -28.12 3.32 4.23
N HIS A 383 -29.40 3.47 4.55
CA HIS A 383 -30.36 4.22 3.73
C HIS A 383 -31.07 5.28 4.58
N SER A 384 -31.15 6.51 4.05
CA SER A 384 -31.93 7.60 4.62
C SER A 384 -33.33 7.60 3.99
N GLY A 385 -34.17 6.63 4.37
CA GLY A 385 -35.55 6.55 3.88
C GLY A 385 -36.19 5.16 4.06
N THR A 386 -37.46 5.13 4.44
CA THR A 386 -38.24 3.90 4.61
C THR A 386 -38.46 3.23 3.24
N MET A 387 -37.78 2.11 2.99
CA MET A 387 -38.03 1.28 1.81
C MET A 387 -39.27 0.40 2.00
N ILE A 388 -40.09 0.26 0.94
CA ILE A 388 -41.14 -0.77 0.85
C ILE A 388 -40.95 -1.55 -0.46
N TRP A 389 -40.91 -2.87 -0.26
CA TRP A 389 -40.84 -3.99 -1.20
C TRP A 389 -39.50 -4.15 -1.94
N GLY A 390 -38.78 -5.22 -1.60
CA GLY A 390 -37.45 -5.57 -2.13
C GLY A 390 -36.25 -4.89 -1.44
N GLY A 391 -36.41 -3.69 -0.88
CA GLY A 391 -35.28 -2.88 -0.38
C GLY A 391 -34.74 -3.22 1.02
N VAL A 392 -33.53 -3.80 1.08
CA VAL A 392 -32.52 -3.95 2.17
C VAL A 392 -33.02 -4.17 3.61
N ASN A 393 -34.16 -4.80 3.70
CA ASN A 393 -34.89 -5.12 4.91
C ASN A 393 -35.76 -6.32 4.52
N TRP A 394 -35.07 -7.33 4.01
CA TRP A 394 -35.64 -8.50 3.37
C TRP A 394 -35.83 -9.58 4.44
N THR A 395 -37.01 -10.20 4.42
CA THR A 395 -37.31 -11.37 5.23
C THR A 395 -37.80 -12.44 4.25
N PRO A 396 -37.10 -13.58 4.11
CA PRO A 396 -37.59 -14.68 3.29
C PRO A 396 -38.91 -15.20 3.84
N ALA A 397 -39.74 -15.80 3.00
CA ALA A 397 -40.77 -16.69 3.51
C ALA A 397 -40.12 -17.89 4.24
N ASP A 398 -40.84 -18.47 5.20
CA ASP A 398 -40.34 -19.63 5.95
C ASP A 398 -40.04 -20.82 5.03
N ASN A 399 -38.94 -21.51 5.33
CA ASN A 399 -38.48 -22.69 4.62
C ASN A 399 -38.21 -22.46 3.13
N THR A 400 -37.54 -21.35 2.82
CA THR A 400 -37.13 -21.01 1.46
C THR A 400 -35.64 -21.24 1.24
N TYR A 401 -35.27 -21.48 -0.02
CA TYR A 401 -33.91 -21.28 -0.50
C TYR A 401 -33.88 -20.01 -1.31
N LEU A 402 -32.69 -19.43 -1.45
CA LEU A 402 -32.50 -18.16 -2.14
C LEU A 402 -31.76 -18.39 -3.43
N THR A 403 -32.23 -17.77 -4.50
CA THR A 403 -31.38 -17.52 -5.64
C THR A 403 -30.87 -16.09 -5.56
N ILE A 404 -29.54 -15.96 -5.56
CA ILE A 404 -28.85 -14.70 -5.35
C ILE A 404 -28.10 -14.38 -6.63
N ARG A 405 -28.30 -13.17 -7.13
CA ARG A 405 -27.57 -12.62 -8.26
C ARG A 405 -26.68 -11.48 -7.79
N VAL A 406 -25.42 -11.50 -8.20
CA VAL A 406 -24.47 -10.41 -7.93
C VAL A 406 -24.14 -9.73 -9.24
N HIS A 407 -24.18 -8.41 -9.25
CA HIS A 407 -23.81 -7.54 -10.35
C HIS A 407 -22.56 -6.74 -9.97
N ALA A 408 -21.58 -6.72 -10.86
CA ALA A 408 -20.31 -6.02 -10.69
C ALA A 408 -20.00 -5.22 -11.96
N GLN A 409 -19.44 -4.03 -11.79
CA GLN A 409 -18.93 -3.22 -12.90
C GLN A 409 -17.48 -2.84 -12.61
N GLY A 410 -16.58 -3.16 -13.55
CA GLY A 410 -15.18 -2.79 -13.48
C GLY A 410 -14.90 -1.41 -14.09
N ALA A 411 -13.68 -0.88 -13.95
CA ALA A 411 -12.54 -1.49 -13.29
C ALA A 411 -12.57 -1.29 -11.77
N TYR A 412 -12.34 -2.35 -10.99
CA TYR A 412 -12.04 -2.23 -9.56
C TYR A 412 -10.59 -1.75 -9.35
N ALA A 413 -10.29 -1.20 -8.17
CA ALA A 413 -8.91 -0.84 -7.83
C ALA A 413 -7.99 -2.09 -7.95
N PRO A 414 -6.75 -1.96 -8.44
CA PRO A 414 -5.93 -3.10 -8.88
C PRO A 414 -5.63 -4.13 -7.79
N ARG A 415 -5.66 -3.73 -6.52
CA ARG A 415 -5.44 -4.62 -5.37
C ARG A 415 -6.68 -5.39 -4.96
N ILE A 416 -7.86 -4.94 -5.38
CA ILE A 416 -9.13 -5.62 -5.08
C ILE A 416 -9.21 -6.87 -5.95
N THR A 417 -9.30 -8.01 -5.28
CA THR A 417 -9.35 -9.36 -5.89
C THR A 417 -10.75 -9.97 -5.78
N GLY A 418 -11.57 -9.44 -4.86
CA GLY A 418 -12.89 -9.97 -4.56
C GLY A 418 -13.66 -9.09 -3.58
N GLY A 419 -14.73 -9.63 -3.03
CA GLY A 419 -15.51 -9.01 -1.98
C GLY A 419 -16.40 -10.01 -1.27
N ARG A 420 -17.01 -9.59 -0.17
CA ARG A 420 -18.00 -10.41 0.52
C ARG A 420 -19.22 -9.59 0.87
N VAL A 421 -20.34 -10.28 0.86
CA VAL A 421 -21.60 -9.75 1.37
C VAL A 421 -21.89 -10.49 2.64
N TYR A 422 -22.26 -9.74 3.66
CA TYR A 422 -22.66 -10.26 4.96
C TYR A 422 -24.10 -9.92 5.26
N TYR A 423 -24.72 -10.70 6.15
CA TYR A 423 -26.06 -10.47 6.65
C TYR A 423 -26.14 -10.67 8.17
N ARG A 424 -27.12 -10.03 8.80
CA ARG A 424 -27.57 -10.33 10.17
C ARG A 424 -29.00 -9.81 10.38
N VAL A 425 -29.62 -10.17 11.49
CA VAL A 425 -30.94 -9.64 11.85
C VAL A 425 -30.83 -8.16 12.21
N TYR A 426 -31.71 -7.33 11.67
CA TYR A 426 -31.73 -5.88 11.87
C TYR A 426 -31.79 -5.53 13.35
N GLY A 427 -30.86 -4.68 13.78
CA GLY A 427 -30.76 -4.21 15.16
C GLY A 427 -30.38 -5.28 16.18
N SER A 428 -29.98 -6.49 15.76
CA SER A 428 -29.52 -7.54 16.69
C SER A 428 -28.20 -7.17 17.38
N GLY A 429 -27.31 -6.47 16.67
CA GLY A 429 -25.92 -6.27 17.11
C GLY A 429 -25.04 -7.51 16.96
N ASP A 430 -25.58 -8.60 16.39
CA ASP A 430 -24.84 -9.85 16.18
C ASP A 430 -23.67 -9.65 15.21
N SER A 431 -22.69 -10.56 15.27
CA SER A 431 -21.59 -10.60 14.30
C SER A 431 -22.13 -10.87 12.89
N TRP A 432 -21.57 -10.16 11.90
CA TRP A 432 -21.90 -10.30 10.48
C TRP A 432 -21.62 -11.73 9.97
N LYS A 433 -22.63 -12.41 9.42
CA LYS A 433 -22.51 -13.77 8.87
C LYS A 433 -22.38 -13.75 7.35
N LEU A 434 -21.60 -14.67 6.78
CA LEU A 434 -21.36 -14.73 5.34
C LEU A 434 -22.67 -14.95 4.57
N PHE A 435 -22.96 -14.07 3.61
CA PHE A 435 -24.08 -14.23 2.68
C PHE A 435 -23.59 -14.74 1.31
N VAL A 436 -22.59 -14.06 0.74
CA VAL A 436 -21.99 -14.40 -0.56
C VAL A 436 -20.50 -14.08 -0.52
N ASP A 437 -19.69 -14.98 -1.08
CA ASP A 437 -18.26 -14.80 -1.35
C ASP A 437 -18.05 -14.54 -2.84
N ILE A 438 -17.37 -13.44 -3.17
CA ILE A 438 -17.21 -12.91 -4.52
C ILE A 438 -15.73 -12.91 -4.87
N ASP A 439 -15.38 -13.58 -5.96
CA ASP A 439 -14.04 -13.56 -6.56
C ASP A 439 -14.14 -12.92 -7.95
N LEU A 440 -13.36 -11.87 -8.20
CA LEU A 440 -13.46 -11.11 -9.45
C LEU A 440 -13.00 -11.91 -10.69
N ILE A 441 -12.29 -13.03 -10.53
CA ILE A 441 -11.91 -13.95 -11.60
C ILE A 441 -12.93 -15.09 -11.72
N GLN A 442 -13.21 -15.76 -10.59
CA GLN A 442 -13.88 -17.06 -10.57
C GLN A 442 -15.40 -16.94 -10.55
N GLY A 443 -15.96 -15.83 -10.05
CA GLY A 443 -17.41 -15.62 -9.93
C GLY A 443 -17.87 -15.49 -8.49
N ILE A 444 -19.01 -16.10 -8.16
CA ILE A 444 -19.59 -16.04 -6.81
C ILE A 444 -19.90 -17.42 -6.25
N ARG A 445 -19.95 -17.53 -4.92
CA ARG A 445 -20.44 -18.70 -4.21
C ARG A 445 -21.13 -18.30 -2.91
N THR A 446 -22.03 -19.14 -2.42
CA THR A 446 -22.84 -18.89 -1.21
C THR A 446 -22.28 -19.59 0.04
N SER A 447 -21.24 -20.41 -0.11
CA SER A 447 -20.51 -21.07 0.97
C SER A 447 -19.03 -21.18 0.63
N LEU A 448 -18.16 -21.18 1.65
CA LEU A 448 -16.71 -21.25 1.44
C LEU A 448 -16.20 -22.60 0.92
N ASP A 449 -16.99 -23.66 1.09
CA ASP A 449 -16.70 -24.99 0.55
C ASP A 449 -17.37 -25.22 -0.82
N GLY A 450 -18.23 -24.29 -1.24
CA GLY A 450 -18.94 -24.34 -2.50
C GLY A 450 -18.03 -24.05 -3.71
N MET A 451 -18.46 -24.52 -4.88
CA MET A 451 -17.86 -24.14 -6.15
C MET A 451 -18.33 -22.75 -6.57
N PHE A 452 -17.44 -22.00 -7.21
CA PHE A 452 -17.79 -20.72 -7.81
C PHE A 452 -18.69 -20.91 -9.04
N THR A 453 -19.79 -20.16 -9.10
CA THR A 453 -20.52 -19.93 -10.33
C THR A 453 -19.86 -18.79 -11.10
N SER A 454 -19.38 -19.08 -12.31
CA SER A 454 -18.66 -18.11 -13.13
C SER A 454 -19.48 -16.88 -13.53
N TRP A 455 -18.77 -15.78 -13.70
CA TRP A 455 -19.30 -14.54 -14.24
C TRP A 455 -19.88 -14.76 -15.64
N THR A 456 -21.06 -14.17 -15.88
CA THR A 456 -21.73 -14.10 -17.19
C THR A 456 -21.70 -12.66 -17.71
N GLY A 457 -21.37 -12.51 -18.99
CA GLY A 457 -21.20 -11.22 -19.65
C GLY A 457 -22.47 -10.39 -19.71
N GLY A 458 -22.37 -9.12 -19.30
CA GLY A 458 -23.37 -8.08 -19.47
C GLY A 458 -22.85 -6.87 -20.26
N GLY A 459 -21.85 -7.03 -21.14
CA GLY A 459 -21.27 -5.93 -21.94
C GLY A 459 -20.32 -4.99 -21.16
N ALA A 460 -19.44 -4.25 -21.84
CA ALA A 460 -18.61 -3.13 -21.31
C ALA A 460 -18.10 -3.24 -19.86
N SER A 461 -17.47 -4.36 -19.48
CA SER A 461 -16.93 -4.62 -18.13
C SER A 461 -17.99 -4.74 -17.02
N MET A 462 -19.22 -5.07 -17.39
CA MET A 462 -20.34 -5.38 -16.50
C MET A 462 -20.56 -6.89 -16.48
N MET A 463 -20.53 -7.47 -15.30
CA MET A 463 -20.65 -8.92 -15.10
C MET A 463 -21.68 -9.23 -14.05
N TYR A 464 -22.43 -10.31 -14.26
CA TYR A 464 -23.30 -10.84 -13.22
C TYR A 464 -23.08 -12.34 -13.06
N ALA A 465 -23.31 -12.85 -11.87
CA ALA A 465 -23.28 -14.28 -11.57
C ALA A 465 -24.45 -14.63 -10.67
N GLU A 466 -24.90 -15.88 -10.73
CA GLU A 466 -26.06 -16.37 -9.98
C GLU A 466 -25.69 -17.62 -9.19
N ALA A 467 -26.09 -17.66 -7.92
CA ALA A 467 -25.84 -18.80 -7.04
C ALA A 467 -27.03 -19.06 -6.14
N ILE A 468 -27.20 -20.31 -5.73
CA ILE A 468 -28.28 -20.74 -4.85
C ILE A 468 -27.74 -20.88 -3.42
N SER A 469 -28.48 -20.35 -2.45
CA SER A 469 -28.25 -20.55 -1.01
C SER A 469 -29.41 -21.35 -0.44
N TYR A 470 -29.19 -22.64 -0.16
CA TYR A 470 -30.17 -23.50 0.50
C TYR A 470 -30.25 -23.20 2.00
N ASP A 471 -29.10 -22.91 2.61
CA ASP A 471 -28.95 -22.79 4.04
C ASP A 471 -28.17 -21.52 4.44
N PRO A 472 -28.62 -20.82 5.51
CA PRO A 472 -27.89 -19.69 6.07
C PRO A 472 -26.53 -20.12 6.63
N GLN A 473 -25.47 -19.37 6.31
CA GLN A 473 -24.12 -19.67 6.82
C GLN A 473 -23.97 -19.21 8.27
N THR A 474 -23.18 -19.96 9.06
CA THR A 474 -22.88 -19.60 10.46
C THR A 474 -21.54 -18.92 10.63
N ILE A 475 -20.65 -19.01 9.64
CA ILE A 475 -19.32 -18.39 9.71
C ILE A 475 -19.44 -16.86 9.71
N THR A 476 -18.73 -16.23 10.64
CA THR A 476 -18.78 -14.78 10.83
C THR A 476 -17.58 -14.07 10.20
N TYR A 477 -17.71 -12.77 9.98
CA TYR A 477 -16.60 -11.89 9.61
C TYR A 477 -15.42 -12.05 10.59
N GLU A 478 -15.71 -12.13 11.90
CA GLU A 478 -14.69 -12.19 12.95
C GLU A 478 -13.93 -13.52 12.90
N ASP A 479 -14.60 -14.63 12.57
CA ASP A 479 -13.95 -15.94 12.38
C ASP A 479 -13.00 -15.94 11.17
N MET A 480 -13.37 -15.24 10.08
CA MET A 480 -12.57 -15.18 8.85
C MET A 480 -11.42 -14.15 8.94
N VAL A 481 -11.72 -12.99 9.52
CA VAL A 481 -10.78 -11.87 9.58
C VAL A 481 -9.85 -11.98 10.80
N GLY A 482 -10.32 -12.54 11.91
CA GLY A 482 -9.59 -12.59 13.18
C GLY A 482 -9.52 -11.24 13.89
N SER A 483 -10.38 -10.30 13.51
CA SER A 483 -10.50 -8.95 14.09
C SER A 483 -11.97 -8.63 14.32
N PRO A 484 -12.32 -7.89 15.40
CA PRO A 484 -13.68 -7.41 15.61
C PRO A 484 -14.20 -6.60 14.42
N GLN A 485 -15.51 -6.70 14.18
CA GLN A 485 -16.18 -5.97 13.08
C GLN A 485 -16.20 -4.44 13.26
N ASP A 486 -16.03 -3.96 14.49
CA ASP A 486 -16.06 -2.53 14.83
C ASP A 486 -14.66 -1.90 14.98
N THR A 487 -13.58 -2.65 14.69
CA THR A 487 -12.21 -2.14 14.78
C THR A 487 -11.96 -1.11 13.67
N GLN A 488 -12.19 0.17 13.98
CA GLN A 488 -12.02 1.30 13.06
C GLN A 488 -10.67 2.02 13.20
N PHE A 489 -9.80 1.63 14.13
CA PHE A 489 -8.52 2.31 14.29
C PHE A 489 -7.65 2.11 13.04
N GLN A 490 -7.57 3.15 12.23
CA GLN A 490 -6.58 3.25 11.18
C GLN A 490 -5.31 3.82 11.80
N MET A 491 -4.24 3.04 11.71
CA MET A 491 -2.90 3.54 12.00
C MET A 491 -2.64 4.75 11.10
N CYS A 492 -2.18 5.83 11.71
CA CYS A 492 -1.78 7.02 10.97
C CYS A 492 -0.27 6.98 10.66
N ALA A 493 0.56 6.56 11.63
CA ALA A 493 2.00 6.41 11.43
C ALA A 493 2.69 5.46 12.43
N PHE A 494 3.91 5.06 12.11
CA PHE A 494 4.79 4.25 12.95
C PHE A 494 6.23 4.74 12.88
N GLY A 495 7.01 4.54 13.95
CA GLY A 495 8.40 5.00 14.05
C GLY A 495 9.43 3.98 13.58
N SER A 496 9.09 2.69 13.60
CA SER A 496 9.89 1.59 13.06
C SER A 496 9.03 0.37 12.76
N ALA A 497 9.48 -0.48 11.83
CA ALA A 497 8.78 -1.69 11.43
C ALA A 497 9.77 -2.82 11.09
N CYS A 498 9.36 -4.06 11.37
CA CYS A 498 10.06 -5.26 10.91
C CYS A 498 9.04 -6.32 10.45
N VAL A 499 9.45 -7.18 9.52
CA VAL A 499 8.60 -8.25 8.98
C VAL A 499 9.21 -9.58 9.37
N LEU A 500 8.44 -10.42 10.08
CA LEU A 500 8.89 -11.72 10.57
C LEU A 500 7.70 -12.69 10.64
N ASN A 501 7.91 -13.98 10.37
CA ASN A 501 6.87 -15.02 10.50
C ASN A 501 5.54 -14.68 9.81
N LYS A 502 5.64 -14.07 8.61
CA LYS A 502 4.49 -13.56 7.81
C LYS A 502 3.61 -12.57 8.58
N ARG A 503 4.18 -11.81 9.49
CA ARG A 503 3.54 -10.69 10.21
C ARG A 503 4.38 -9.44 10.07
N VAL A 504 3.75 -8.29 10.12
CA VAL A 504 4.46 -7.02 10.30
C VAL A 504 4.35 -6.62 11.77
N PHE A 505 5.48 -6.24 12.36
CA PHE A 505 5.56 -5.65 13.69
C PHE A 505 5.94 -4.18 13.54
N ILE A 506 5.20 -3.30 14.19
CA ILE A 506 5.40 -1.86 14.18
C ILE A 506 5.58 -1.34 15.60
N ALA A 507 6.41 -0.33 15.77
CA ALA A 507 6.66 0.32 17.05
C ALA A 507 6.50 1.84 16.96
N ASN A 508 6.31 2.46 18.13
CA ASN A 508 6.13 3.90 18.27
C ASN A 508 5.01 4.42 17.38
N ILE A 509 3.81 3.93 17.67
CA ILE A 509 2.64 3.99 16.80
C ILE A 509 1.84 5.25 17.13
N ALA A 510 1.35 5.91 16.10
CA ALA A 510 0.37 6.98 16.21
C ALA A 510 -0.96 6.51 15.59
N TYR A 511 -2.05 6.69 16.34
CA TYR A 511 -3.41 6.46 15.86
C TYR A 511 -4.12 7.79 15.67
N ASP A 512 -4.92 7.87 14.61
CA ASP A 512 -5.92 8.92 14.47
C ASP A 512 -7.12 8.60 15.39
N LEU A 513 -7.47 9.56 16.24
CA LEU A 513 -8.67 9.55 17.05
C LEU A 513 -9.73 10.39 16.34
N SER A 514 -11.00 10.02 16.50
CA SER A 514 -12.12 10.78 15.94
C SER A 514 -12.03 12.27 16.32
N GLY A 515 -12.03 13.15 15.31
CA GLY A 515 -11.93 14.60 15.49
C GLY A 515 -10.55 15.21 15.26
N GLY A 516 -9.60 14.47 14.68
CA GLY A 516 -8.28 14.97 14.29
C GLY A 516 -7.26 15.06 15.44
N ALA A 517 -7.51 14.33 16.52
CA ALA A 517 -6.56 14.16 17.63
C ALA A 517 -5.75 12.87 17.41
N TYR A 518 -4.54 12.78 17.96
CA TYR A 518 -3.72 11.58 17.83
C TYR A 518 -3.35 10.98 19.18
N ALA A 519 -3.38 9.65 19.29
CA ALA A 519 -2.83 8.91 20.42
C ALA A 519 -1.48 8.30 20.02
N ILE A 520 -0.43 8.60 20.79
CA ILE A 520 0.92 8.07 20.58
C ILE A 520 1.20 6.97 21.60
N TYR A 521 1.61 5.79 21.12
CA TYR A 521 2.06 4.66 21.92
C TYR A 521 3.54 4.37 21.61
N GLY A 522 4.44 5.09 22.28
CA GLY A 522 5.90 4.97 22.11
C GLY A 522 6.48 3.62 22.58
N ASP A 523 5.83 3.00 23.57
CA ASP A 523 6.29 1.78 24.26
C ASP A 523 5.56 0.50 23.86
N ARG A 524 4.72 0.59 22.81
CA ARG A 524 3.95 -0.53 22.31
C ARG A 524 4.51 -1.02 20.99
N ILE A 525 4.59 -2.34 20.86
CA ILE A 525 4.76 -3.00 19.57
C ILE A 525 3.42 -3.58 19.17
N GLN A 526 2.90 -3.20 18.02
CA GLN A 526 1.68 -3.81 17.45
C GLN A 526 2.05 -4.71 16.29
N TYR A 527 1.24 -5.73 16.03
CA TYR A 527 1.52 -6.67 14.97
C TYR A 527 0.28 -7.10 14.21
N THR A 528 0.49 -7.61 13.01
CA THR A 528 -0.60 -8.09 12.15
C THR A 528 -0.94 -9.55 12.41
N PRO A 529 -2.17 -10.00 12.08
CA PRO A 529 -2.44 -11.41 11.82
C PRO A 529 -1.51 -11.97 10.73
N VAL A 530 -1.36 -13.28 10.70
CA VAL A 530 -0.51 -13.97 9.70
C VAL A 530 -1.03 -13.67 8.29
N GLY A 531 -0.17 -13.15 7.42
CA GLY A 531 -0.46 -12.86 6.01
C GLY A 531 -1.28 -11.61 5.75
N LYS A 532 -1.70 -10.86 6.78
CA LYS A 532 -2.56 -9.67 6.65
C LYS A 532 -1.79 -8.38 6.95
N TYR A 533 -0.85 -8.03 6.08
CA TYR A 533 0.20 -7.04 6.34
C TYR A 533 -0.28 -5.59 6.54
N ASP A 534 -1.49 -5.24 6.12
CA ASP A 534 -2.04 -3.90 6.25
C ASP A 534 -3.11 -3.80 7.36
N LEU A 535 -3.35 -4.89 8.11
CA LEU A 535 -4.36 -4.97 9.17
C LEU A 535 -3.70 -5.07 10.55
N PHE A 536 -3.92 -4.05 11.38
CA PHE A 536 -3.40 -3.96 12.75
C PHE A 536 -4.57 -3.90 13.75
N PRO A 537 -5.12 -5.03 14.20
CA PRO A 537 -6.20 -5.05 15.17
C PRO A 537 -5.75 -4.58 16.56
N ASP A 538 -6.67 -4.01 17.34
CA ASP A 538 -6.38 -3.46 18.67
C ASP A 538 -5.90 -4.49 19.69
N ALA A 539 -6.30 -5.75 19.52
CA ALA A 539 -5.93 -6.84 20.44
C ALA A 539 -4.50 -7.36 20.19
N PHE A 540 -3.88 -7.02 19.05
CA PHE A 540 -2.63 -7.61 18.59
C PHE A 540 -1.44 -6.71 18.94
N TYR A 541 -1.10 -6.65 20.23
CA TYR A 541 0.02 -5.84 20.71
C TYR A 541 0.87 -6.56 21.76
N LEU A 542 2.09 -6.09 21.91
CA LEU A 542 3.06 -6.47 22.93
C LEU A 542 3.41 -5.23 23.74
N ASP A 543 3.05 -5.23 25.02
CA ASP A 543 3.43 -4.20 25.98
C ASP A 543 4.56 -4.77 26.86
N LEU A 544 5.79 -4.39 26.55
CA LEU A 544 7.00 -5.00 27.14
C LEU A 544 7.52 -4.26 28.39
N ALA A 545 7.21 -2.97 28.52
CA ALA A 545 7.54 -2.17 29.68
C ALA A 545 6.66 -0.90 29.69
N LEU A 546 5.59 -0.93 30.50
CA LEU A 546 4.74 0.23 30.75
C LEU A 546 5.48 1.20 31.71
N ASP A 547 5.43 2.50 31.40
CA ASP A 547 5.90 3.61 32.24
C ASP A 547 7.42 3.71 32.53
N ASP A 548 8.30 3.26 31.63
CA ASP A 548 9.76 3.45 31.81
C ASP A 548 10.31 4.76 31.20
N GLY A 549 9.43 5.57 30.59
CA GLY A 549 9.73 6.92 30.08
C GLY A 549 10.71 6.94 28.91
N ASP A 550 10.93 5.79 28.26
CA ASP A 550 11.69 5.65 27.03
C ASP A 550 10.71 5.36 25.88
N GLU A 551 11.17 5.23 24.64
CA GLU A 551 10.33 4.83 23.51
C GLU A 551 11.11 3.91 22.58
N PHE A 552 10.39 3.09 21.80
CA PHE A 552 11.03 2.29 20.77
C PHE A 552 11.47 3.16 19.59
N VAL A 553 12.75 3.02 19.24
CA VAL A 553 13.41 3.76 18.14
C VAL A 553 13.51 2.89 16.90
N ALA A 554 13.90 1.62 17.04
CA ALA A 554 14.12 0.70 15.93
C ALA A 554 13.66 -0.72 16.25
N LEU A 555 13.14 -1.43 15.25
CA LEU A 555 12.87 -2.86 15.27
C LEU A 555 13.70 -3.54 14.19
N GLN A 556 14.38 -4.63 14.55
CA GLN A 556 15.05 -5.50 13.57
C GLN A 556 14.65 -6.95 13.82
N GLY A 557 14.28 -7.66 12.75
CA GLY A 557 13.96 -9.09 12.79
C GLY A 557 15.14 -9.92 12.33
N PHE A 558 15.49 -10.96 13.08
CA PHE A 558 16.48 -11.95 12.66
C PHE A 558 16.05 -13.36 13.11
N ALA A 559 15.94 -14.27 12.14
CA ALA A 559 15.36 -15.60 12.34
C ALA A 559 13.97 -15.52 13.01
N ASP A 560 13.83 -16.00 14.25
CA ASP A 560 12.58 -16.00 15.01
C ASP A 560 12.57 -14.96 16.15
N ARG A 561 13.49 -13.99 16.10
CA ARG A 561 13.70 -13.01 17.17
C ARG A 561 13.54 -11.59 16.65
N ILE A 562 12.92 -10.76 17.48
CA ILE A 562 12.79 -9.33 17.28
C ILE A 562 13.73 -8.64 18.26
N LEU A 563 14.66 -7.84 17.72
CA LEU A 563 15.47 -6.91 18.47
C LEU A 563 14.76 -5.57 18.47
N ALA A 564 14.15 -5.26 19.61
CA ALA A 564 13.44 -4.01 19.83
C ALA A 564 14.32 -3.03 20.60
N PHE A 565 14.79 -2.01 19.91
CA PHE A 565 15.70 -1.01 20.45
C PHE A 565 14.91 0.19 20.97
N LYS A 566 15.07 0.50 22.25
CA LYS A 566 14.79 1.83 22.81
C LYS A 566 16.06 2.70 22.76
N ASN A 567 16.00 3.94 23.25
CA ASN A 567 17.18 4.80 23.30
C ASN A 567 18.31 4.18 24.16
N ARG A 568 17.95 3.57 25.30
CA ARG A 568 18.95 3.06 26.27
C ARG A 568 18.98 1.55 26.43
N LYS A 569 17.95 0.83 25.97
CA LYS A 569 17.80 -0.61 26.21
C LYS A 569 17.52 -1.34 24.91
N LEU A 570 18.04 -2.56 24.80
CA LEU A 570 17.66 -3.54 23.80
C LEU A 570 16.82 -4.64 24.45
N TYR A 571 15.68 -4.95 23.84
CA TYR A 571 14.86 -6.10 24.17
C TYR A 571 15.00 -7.15 23.06
N ILE A 572 15.28 -8.40 23.42
CA ILE A 572 15.23 -9.54 22.49
C ILE A 572 13.95 -10.30 22.79
N ILE A 573 13.06 -10.37 21.80
CA ILE A 573 11.74 -10.99 21.93
C ILE A 573 11.72 -12.23 21.04
N ASN A 574 11.34 -13.37 21.59
CA ASN A 574 11.19 -14.60 20.84
C ASN A 574 9.75 -14.73 20.33
N VAL A 575 9.59 -14.83 19.01
CA VAL A 575 8.29 -14.96 18.32
C VAL A 575 8.22 -16.23 17.45
N SER A 576 8.98 -17.26 17.84
CA SER A 576 9.03 -18.55 17.14
C SER A 576 7.71 -19.32 17.15
N GLN A 577 6.91 -19.15 18.20
CA GLN A 577 5.64 -19.86 18.33
C GLN A 577 4.57 -19.22 17.42
N PRO A 578 3.64 -20.01 16.86
CA PRO A 578 2.58 -19.47 16.01
C PRO A 578 1.56 -18.64 16.79
N ALA A 579 1.36 -18.99 18.07
CA ALA A 579 0.48 -18.29 18.99
C ALA A 579 1.24 -17.17 19.73
N ASP A 580 0.62 -16.00 19.75
CA ASP A 580 1.09 -14.79 20.43
C ASP A 580 1.22 -14.95 21.96
N SER A 581 0.32 -15.72 22.57
CA SER A 581 0.33 -16.01 24.01
C SER A 581 1.58 -16.74 24.51
N GLU A 582 2.36 -17.34 23.61
CA GLU A 582 3.60 -18.05 23.93
C GLU A 582 4.86 -17.22 23.62
N TRP A 583 4.71 -16.00 23.08
CA TRP A 583 5.83 -15.10 22.86
C TRP A 583 6.33 -14.52 24.18
N TYR A 584 7.65 -14.36 24.30
CA TYR A 584 8.25 -13.88 25.54
C TYR A 584 9.52 -13.06 25.27
N VAL A 585 9.86 -12.20 26.23
CA VAL A 585 11.14 -11.48 26.24
C VAL A 585 12.23 -12.43 26.70
N GLU A 586 13.16 -12.74 25.80
CA GLU A 586 14.28 -13.65 26.06
C GLU A 586 15.39 -12.96 26.85
N ALA A 587 15.69 -11.70 26.52
CA ALA A 587 16.73 -10.93 27.20
C ALA A 587 16.46 -9.42 27.15
N ILE A 588 16.97 -8.70 28.15
CA ILE A 588 16.98 -7.24 28.22
C ILE A 588 18.41 -6.79 28.47
N HIS A 589 18.94 -5.97 27.57
CA HIS A 589 20.31 -5.46 27.65
C HIS A 589 20.31 -3.93 27.85
N PRO A 590 20.67 -3.44 29.04
CA PRO A 590 20.84 -2.01 29.26
C PRO A 590 22.10 -1.50 28.54
N ASN A 591 22.09 -0.22 28.14
CA ASN A 591 23.16 0.48 27.43
C ASN A 591 23.47 -0.09 26.02
N MET A 592 22.55 -0.89 25.46
CA MET A 592 22.63 -1.42 24.10
C MET A 592 21.50 -0.89 23.20
N GLY A 593 20.91 0.25 23.57
CA GLY A 593 19.92 0.96 22.75
C GLY A 593 20.56 1.75 21.60
N VAL A 594 19.73 2.44 20.80
CA VAL A 594 20.17 3.24 19.65
C VAL A 594 19.46 4.59 19.60
N ALA A 595 20.14 5.62 19.09
CA ALA A 595 19.59 6.97 18.98
C ALA A 595 18.73 7.17 17.71
N THR A 596 19.06 6.48 16.62
CA THR A 596 18.32 6.53 15.35
C THR A 596 18.19 5.14 14.74
N PRO A 597 17.18 4.88 13.89
CA PRO A 597 17.08 3.58 13.21
C PRO A 597 18.26 3.28 12.28
N GLY A 598 18.85 4.31 11.66
CA GLY A 598 20.03 4.16 10.80
C GLY A 598 21.24 3.58 11.52
N ALA A 599 21.31 3.67 12.85
CA ALA A 599 22.35 3.04 13.66
C ALA A 599 22.18 1.50 13.79
N THR A 600 21.20 0.90 13.09
CA THR A 600 20.96 -0.54 13.04
C THR A 600 20.96 -1.03 11.59
N PHE A 601 21.49 -2.22 11.35
CA PHE A 601 21.51 -2.84 10.03
C PHE A 601 21.34 -4.36 10.15
N ALA A 602 20.45 -4.93 9.33
CA ALA A 602 20.29 -6.37 9.21
C ALA A 602 21.17 -6.91 8.08
N CYS A 603 22.04 -7.87 8.39
CA CYS A 603 22.88 -8.58 7.44
C CYS A 603 22.62 -10.11 7.50
N GLU A 604 23.24 -10.86 6.59
CA GLU A 604 23.11 -12.33 6.56
C GLU A 604 23.62 -13.00 7.84
N GLU A 605 24.61 -12.38 8.50
CA GLU A 605 25.28 -12.91 9.68
C GLU A 605 24.55 -12.56 10.98
N GLY A 606 23.61 -11.60 10.94
CA GLY A 606 22.98 -11.09 12.15
C GLY A 606 22.44 -9.67 12.04
N ILE A 607 22.21 -9.06 13.20
CA ILE A 607 21.89 -7.64 13.32
C ILE A 607 23.10 -6.91 13.88
N VAL A 608 23.57 -5.90 13.16
CA VAL A 608 24.64 -4.99 13.60
C VAL A 608 24.03 -3.68 14.07
N TRP A 609 24.55 -3.12 15.15
CA TRP A 609 24.19 -1.77 15.58
C TRP A 609 25.33 -1.06 16.30
N VAL A 610 25.25 0.25 16.36
CA VAL A 610 26.23 1.11 17.02
C VAL A 610 25.58 2.06 18.00
N ASN A 611 26.29 2.37 19.08
CA ASN A 611 25.99 3.48 19.97
C ASN A 611 27.28 3.96 20.66
N ASP A 612 27.17 4.94 21.55
CA ASP A 612 28.30 5.51 22.31
C ASP A 612 29.09 4.45 23.11
N TYR A 613 28.49 3.29 23.41
CA TYR A 613 29.10 2.18 24.15
C TYR A 613 29.76 1.13 23.25
N GLY A 614 29.62 1.22 21.93
CA GLY A 614 30.38 0.41 20.97
C GLY A 614 29.63 -0.01 19.72
N CYS A 615 30.23 -0.96 19.00
CA CYS A 615 29.68 -1.64 17.82
C CYS A 615 29.37 -3.09 18.18
N PHE A 616 28.14 -3.51 17.96
CA PHE A 616 27.61 -4.79 18.38
C PHE A 616 27.12 -5.61 17.18
N LEU A 617 27.27 -6.93 17.26
CA LEU A 617 26.66 -7.89 16.34
C LEU A 617 25.89 -8.94 17.15
N TYR A 618 24.64 -9.16 16.78
CA TYR A 618 23.84 -10.27 17.25
C TYR A 618 23.72 -11.33 16.16
N ASN A 619 24.33 -12.49 16.37
CA ASN A 619 24.41 -13.57 15.38
C ASN A 619 23.25 -14.58 15.45
N GLY A 620 22.18 -14.27 16.19
CA GLY A 620 21.09 -15.20 16.46
C GLY A 620 21.28 -16.06 17.70
N GLU A 621 22.43 -16.01 18.41
CA GLU A 621 22.63 -16.71 19.68
C GLU A 621 23.20 -15.79 20.77
N ALA A 622 24.22 -15.00 20.42
CA ALA A 622 24.94 -14.13 21.34
C ALA A 622 25.19 -12.74 20.75
N ILE A 623 25.38 -11.77 21.64
CA ILE A 623 25.81 -10.41 21.28
C ILE A 623 27.33 -10.33 21.44
N THR A 624 28.02 -9.91 20.39
CA THR A 624 29.46 -9.61 20.42
C THR A 624 29.66 -8.10 20.34
N ASN A 625 30.44 -7.51 21.25
CA ASN A 625 30.91 -6.13 21.14
C ASN A 625 32.32 -6.12 20.52
N PHE A 626 32.52 -5.35 19.46
CA PHE A 626 33.81 -5.25 18.77
C PHE A 626 34.76 -4.20 19.36
N ILE A 627 34.22 -3.26 20.15
CA ILE A 627 34.97 -2.15 20.74
C ILE A 627 35.46 -2.49 22.14
N THR A 628 34.64 -3.15 22.96
CA THR A 628 35.03 -3.56 24.32
C THR A 628 35.12 -5.08 24.42
N LYS A 629 36.18 -5.59 25.06
CA LYS A 629 36.34 -7.01 25.36
C LYS A 629 36.23 -7.23 26.86
N GLU A 630 35.42 -8.20 27.26
CA GLU A 630 35.51 -8.73 28.61
C GLU A 630 36.67 -9.72 28.67
N ALA A 631 37.72 -9.35 29.41
CA ALA A 631 38.84 -10.24 29.71
C ALA A 631 38.75 -10.65 31.18
N ILE A 632 38.99 -11.94 31.45
CA ILE A 632 39.14 -12.43 32.82
C ILE A 632 40.60 -12.21 33.20
N ASP A 633 40.86 -11.43 34.24
CA ASP A 633 42.21 -11.25 34.74
C ASP A 633 42.78 -12.56 35.33
N THR A 634 44.08 -12.57 35.60
CA THR A 634 44.76 -13.75 36.20
C THR A 634 44.19 -14.15 37.58
N GLU A 635 43.36 -13.29 38.19
CA GLU A 635 42.71 -13.49 39.49
C GLU A 635 41.22 -13.89 39.35
N GLY A 636 40.73 -14.13 38.13
CA GLY A 636 39.36 -14.58 37.88
C GLY A 636 38.30 -13.47 37.90
N ARG A 637 38.69 -12.18 37.87
CA ARG A 637 37.76 -11.04 37.85
C ARG A 637 37.52 -10.60 36.41
N ALA A 638 36.26 -10.33 36.08
CA ALA A 638 35.91 -9.71 34.82
C ALA A 638 36.44 -8.27 34.82
N GLN A 639 37.44 -7.99 33.98
CA GLN A 639 37.83 -6.63 33.61
C GLN A 639 37.26 -6.32 32.23
N ARG A 640 36.59 -5.18 32.10
CA ARG A 640 36.36 -4.56 30.79
C ARG A 640 37.70 -4.00 30.33
N THR A 641 38.30 -4.64 29.35
CA THR A 641 39.44 -4.08 28.63
C THR A 641 38.91 -3.48 27.33
N LEU A 642 39.39 -2.30 26.99
CA LEU A 642 39.19 -1.76 25.65
C LEU A 642 39.73 -2.77 24.63
N GLY A 643 39.04 -2.90 23.51
CA GLY A 643 39.48 -3.69 22.37
C GLY A 643 40.66 -3.00 21.70
N LYS A 644 40.62 -2.89 20.37
CA LYS A 644 41.70 -2.22 19.64
C LYS A 644 41.47 -0.71 19.50
N ILE A 645 40.21 -0.27 19.63
CA ILE A 645 39.81 1.14 19.50
C ILE A 645 39.53 1.71 20.89
N ASP A 646 40.14 2.84 21.24
CA ASP A 646 39.89 3.57 22.49
C ASP A 646 38.53 4.31 22.46
N GLU A 647 37.96 4.51 23.64
CA GLU A 647 36.63 5.13 23.83
C GLU A 647 36.54 6.57 23.30
N ASN A 648 37.61 7.37 23.40
CA ASN A 648 37.57 8.76 22.91
C ASN A 648 37.56 8.79 21.39
N THR A 649 38.42 7.99 20.75
CA THR A 649 38.43 7.86 19.29
C THR A 649 37.08 7.34 18.77
N TRP A 650 36.45 6.39 19.46
CA TRP A 650 35.12 5.91 19.10
C TRP A 650 34.06 7.01 19.21
N ASN A 651 34.03 7.74 20.33
CA ASN A 651 33.06 8.82 20.56
C ASN A 651 33.25 10.02 19.64
N ASP A 652 34.48 10.32 19.22
CA ASP A 652 34.77 11.36 18.23
C ASP A 652 34.38 10.94 16.81
N PHE A 653 34.44 9.63 16.52
CA PHE A 653 34.05 9.06 15.23
C PHE A 653 32.52 8.93 15.09
N LEU A 654 31.84 8.50 16.16
CA LEU A 654 30.39 8.31 16.14
C LEU A 654 29.66 9.65 16.24
N THR A 655 28.68 9.87 15.36
CA THR A 655 27.77 11.01 15.47
C THR A 655 26.37 10.53 15.83
N ALA A 656 25.53 11.41 16.39
CA ALA A 656 24.11 11.11 16.65
C ALA A 656 23.32 10.70 15.39
N SER A 657 23.93 10.91 14.22
CA SER A 657 23.40 10.68 12.88
C SER A 657 24.00 9.46 12.18
N ALA A 658 24.84 8.69 12.87
CA ALA A 658 25.59 7.58 12.28
C ALA A 658 24.66 6.55 11.60
N VAL A 659 25.13 6.00 10.47
CA VAL A 659 24.38 5.01 9.70
C VAL A 659 25.26 3.79 9.51
N VAL A 660 24.78 2.64 9.95
CA VAL A 660 25.52 1.39 9.85
C VAL A 660 25.13 0.65 8.58
N GLY A 661 26.12 0.03 7.94
CA GLY A 661 25.96 -0.90 6.84
C GLY A 661 26.99 -2.01 6.89
N VAL A 662 26.83 -3.01 6.02
CA VAL A 662 27.82 -4.08 5.85
C VAL A 662 28.15 -4.20 4.36
N ASP A 663 29.44 -4.27 4.03
CA ASP A 663 29.91 -4.71 2.72
C ASP A 663 29.93 -6.25 2.70
N PRO A 664 29.00 -6.90 1.96
CA PRO A 664 28.92 -8.36 1.93
C PRO A 664 30.09 -9.02 1.19
N LEU A 665 30.79 -8.30 0.30
CA LEU A 665 31.93 -8.86 -0.43
C LEU A 665 33.18 -8.91 0.47
N LEU A 666 33.37 -7.87 1.27
CA LEU A 666 34.54 -7.72 2.14
C LEU A 666 34.27 -8.18 3.58
N HIS A 667 33.03 -8.48 3.95
CA HIS A 667 32.59 -8.77 5.33
C HIS A 667 33.02 -7.66 6.31
N GLN A 668 32.80 -6.41 5.92
CA GLN A 668 33.20 -5.23 6.70
C GLN A 668 31.98 -4.46 7.16
N ILE A 669 31.96 -4.08 8.44
CA ILE A 669 30.98 -3.14 8.99
C ILE A 669 31.43 -1.73 8.63
N ILE A 670 30.52 -0.95 8.07
CA ILE A 670 30.68 0.46 7.72
C ILE A 670 29.76 1.24 8.67
N VAL A 671 30.26 2.34 9.22
CA VAL A 671 29.55 3.19 10.20
C VAL A 671 29.63 4.64 9.76
#